data_AF-A0A8T9BVW2-F1
#
_entry.id   AF-A0A8T9BVW2-F1
#
_cell.length_a   1.000
_cell.length_b   1.000
_cell.length_c   1.000
_cell.angle_alpha   90.00
_cell.angle_beta   90.00
_cell.angle_gamma   90.00
#
_symmetry.space_group_name_H-M   'P 1'
#
loop_
_entity.id
_entity.type
_entity.pdbx_description
1 polymer ?
#
loop_
_entity_poly.entity_id
_entity_poly.type
_entity_poly.pdbx_seq_one_letter_code
_entity_poly.pdbx_strand_id
1 'polypeptide(L)'
;MSSAYNNPPSLLARVLPPELLRLWDRYAYSSISTAPGQKRKGRWSWRRLASLPHLLVAVWVLLLFWGERWVFWGAVKECEWGRWERWPKDATPHHLIFLADPQLTDPHSYPGRPWPLQPLTILHSDNYLKRSYIALQRLLHPDTIFFLGDLFDGGREWKTAHGNTVDPSWANGLRPSGEQAFAKTWGERYGEDFWLHEYDRFGRIYYNYWDLAGAEPGKGQRGRKIISTLPGNHDLGFGDQIKIPIRNRFEAYFGEGNRVDVIGNHTFVSVDSVSLSAGESSHDTKDITQPVEDFLSKVEVTKRKAVANELAYQRGEERVVQYKHAVTDLDKADFASLPTSDPGPHSPDFPTILLTHVPLFRDVGTPCGPKREHWPPAKPPKGQTQPVVPDERNAISYSRGYQYQNVLSEADSVKLVSKIGNVVSVYSGDDHDYCEIVHSEAKNHAKEITVKSTSWLMGVRKPGFMMLSMWNPVGPDGKPLHSTQTGHGPGAAAAMTTESHLCLLPDQIGILIRYVGFIVMTLAALITRAILTPILNLTPFSPSASSSTSDDISLLPTTQKREPNSHRPSNSPTSSTSSTSSNPTLAPRSTTARTRSVSPANGYGLPASQVRFATPPLINQAGYYPSTNGNGYRNGWAKDEEYNGSKSAFQSSAKDKKPLTPLGVVWREIWTSVWRVAWIVAGVYLWLVYYFPT
;
A
#
# COMPACT_ATOMS: atom_id res chain seq x y z
N MET A 1 2.88 -33.22 -14.82
CA MET A 1 1.70 -33.49 -13.95
C MET A 1 0.61 -32.48 -14.26
N SER A 2 -0.66 -32.89 -14.24
CA SER A 2 -1.77 -32.03 -14.67
C SER A 2 -2.06 -30.91 -13.66
N SER A 3 -2.28 -29.69 -14.15
CA SER A 3 -2.71 -28.55 -13.32
C SER A 3 -4.18 -28.70 -12.94
N ALA A 4 -4.48 -28.60 -11.64
CA ALA A 4 -5.85 -28.53 -11.12
C ALA A 4 -6.19 -27.07 -10.80
N TYR A 5 -6.92 -26.42 -11.69
CA TYR A 5 -7.44 -25.06 -11.46
C TYR A 5 -8.54 -25.09 -10.40
N ASN A 6 -8.16 -24.89 -9.13
CA ASN A 6 -9.11 -24.58 -8.06
C ASN A 6 -9.50 -23.11 -8.15
N ASN A 7 -10.76 -22.83 -8.46
CA ASN A 7 -11.29 -21.46 -8.44
C ASN A 7 -11.18 -20.87 -7.02
N PRO A 8 -10.77 -19.59 -6.87
CA PRO A 8 -10.70 -18.95 -5.56
C PRO A 8 -12.12 -18.79 -4.96
N PRO A 9 -12.28 -18.97 -3.63
CA PRO A 9 -13.56 -18.76 -2.96
C PRO A 9 -13.98 -17.28 -3.01
N SER A 10 -15.29 -17.05 -2.96
CA SER A 10 -15.87 -15.71 -3.13
C SER A 10 -15.47 -14.72 -2.02
N LEU A 11 -15.61 -13.43 -2.35
CA LEU A 11 -15.12 -12.25 -1.61
C LEU A 11 -15.51 -12.18 -0.11
N LEU A 12 -16.56 -12.90 0.30
CA LEU A 12 -17.04 -12.94 1.68
C LEU A 12 -16.41 -14.03 2.56
N ALA A 13 -15.92 -15.12 1.96
CA ALA A 13 -15.37 -16.26 2.70
C ALA A 13 -14.04 -15.96 3.40
N ARG A 14 -13.42 -14.80 3.11
CA ARG A 14 -12.10 -14.39 3.63
C ARG A 14 -12.15 -13.28 4.70
N VAL A 15 -13.32 -12.74 5.02
CA VAL A 15 -13.45 -11.50 5.83
C VAL A 15 -14.34 -11.67 7.06
N LEU A 16 -15.20 -12.69 7.12
CA LEU A 16 -16.16 -12.88 8.21
C LEU A 16 -15.81 -14.09 9.10
N PRO A 17 -16.00 -13.98 10.43
CA PRO A 17 -16.02 -15.15 11.32
C PRO A 17 -17.04 -16.20 10.83
N PRO A 18 -16.79 -17.51 11.03
CA PRO A 18 -17.67 -18.57 10.53
C PRO A 18 -19.11 -18.52 11.08
N GLU A 19 -19.31 -17.86 12.23
CA GLU A 19 -20.64 -17.63 12.81
C GLU A 19 -21.46 -16.59 12.04
N LEU A 20 -20.81 -15.56 11.49
CA LEU A 20 -21.44 -14.54 10.65
C LEU A 20 -21.76 -15.06 9.24
N LEU A 21 -20.92 -15.95 8.69
CA LEU A 21 -21.23 -16.70 7.47
C LEU A 21 -22.48 -17.57 7.64
N ARG A 22 -22.61 -18.31 8.76
CA ARG A 22 -23.82 -19.10 9.10
C ARG A 22 -25.08 -18.25 9.36
N LEU A 23 -24.92 -16.96 9.60
CA LEU A 23 -26.01 -15.99 9.70
C LEU A 23 -26.40 -15.48 8.31
N TRP A 24 -25.42 -15.19 7.45
CA TRP A 24 -25.65 -14.83 6.05
C TRP A 24 -26.28 -15.96 5.24
N ASP A 25 -25.81 -17.21 5.35
CA ASP A 25 -26.40 -18.36 4.65
C ASP A 25 -27.86 -18.61 5.08
N ARG A 26 -28.20 -18.34 6.34
CA ARG A 26 -29.57 -18.41 6.86
C ARG A 26 -30.50 -17.32 6.32
N TYR A 27 -29.96 -16.20 5.83
CA TYR A 27 -30.75 -15.17 5.12
C TYR A 27 -30.67 -15.30 3.58
N ALA A 28 -29.61 -15.91 3.04
CA ALA A 28 -29.41 -16.13 1.61
C ALA A 28 -30.35 -17.22 1.06
N TYR A 29 -30.71 -18.22 1.86
CA TYR A 29 -31.74 -19.21 1.52
C TYR A 29 -33.16 -18.77 1.94
N SER A 30 -33.56 -17.57 1.52
CA SER A 30 -34.98 -17.27 1.34
C SER A 30 -35.39 -17.63 -0.09
N SER A 31 -36.47 -18.39 -0.24
CA SER A 31 -36.86 -18.99 -1.52
C SER A 31 -37.14 -17.94 -2.59
N ILE A 32 -36.32 -17.96 -3.65
CA ILE A 32 -36.57 -17.16 -4.87
C ILE A 32 -37.82 -17.71 -5.55
N SER A 33 -38.97 -17.09 -5.28
CA SER A 33 -40.21 -17.35 -5.98
C SER A 33 -40.09 -16.90 -7.44
N THR A 34 -40.11 -17.86 -8.36
CA THR A 34 -40.07 -17.63 -9.81
C THR A 34 -41.43 -17.20 -10.37
N ALA A 35 -41.96 -16.09 -9.85
CA ALA A 35 -43.03 -15.37 -10.53
C ALA A 35 -42.46 -14.66 -11.78
N PRO A 36 -43.13 -14.71 -12.95
CA PRO A 36 -42.70 -14.01 -14.15
C PRO A 36 -42.93 -12.50 -14.00
N GLY A 37 -42.01 -11.83 -13.31
CA GLY A 37 -42.03 -10.38 -13.14
C GLY A 37 -42.03 -9.70 -14.50
N GLN A 38 -43.11 -8.98 -14.83
CA GLN A 38 -43.15 -8.10 -15.99
C GLN A 38 -41.92 -7.19 -15.96
N LYS A 39 -41.07 -7.30 -16.99
CA LYS A 39 -39.95 -6.37 -17.19
C LYS A 39 -40.51 -4.96 -17.38
N ARG A 40 -40.65 -4.21 -16.29
CA ARG A 40 -40.81 -2.75 -16.33
C ARG A 40 -39.63 -2.22 -17.13
N LYS A 41 -39.87 -1.89 -18.40
CA LYS A 41 -38.91 -1.18 -19.25
C LYS A 41 -38.64 0.16 -18.57
N GLY A 42 -37.56 0.20 -17.77
CA GLY A 42 -37.15 1.40 -17.07
C GLY A 42 -36.84 2.46 -18.09
N ARG A 43 -37.75 3.41 -18.28
CA ARG A 43 -37.61 4.51 -19.23
C ARG A 43 -36.43 5.36 -18.75
N TRP A 44 -35.25 5.14 -19.34
CA TRP A 44 -34.04 5.91 -19.08
C TRP A 44 -34.31 7.37 -19.48
N SER A 45 -34.72 8.18 -18.51
CA SER A 45 -34.80 9.63 -18.70
C SER A 45 -33.46 10.23 -18.30
N TRP A 46 -32.85 10.99 -19.19
CA TRP A 46 -31.64 11.77 -18.91
C TRP A 46 -31.76 12.62 -17.62
N ARG A 47 -32.97 13.11 -17.31
CA ARG A 47 -33.30 13.83 -16.07
C ARG A 47 -33.10 13.04 -14.77
N ARG A 48 -33.17 11.70 -14.79
CA ARG A 48 -32.88 10.84 -13.62
C ARG A 48 -31.40 10.49 -13.47
N LEU A 49 -30.66 10.45 -14.58
CA LEU A 49 -29.20 10.29 -14.57
C LEU A 49 -28.50 11.59 -14.13
N ALA A 50 -29.05 12.75 -14.52
CA ALA A 50 -28.60 14.07 -14.10
C ALA A 50 -29.05 14.50 -12.67
N SER A 51 -29.50 13.56 -11.82
CA SER A 51 -29.86 13.90 -10.44
C SER A 51 -28.63 14.19 -9.58
N LEU A 52 -28.71 15.15 -8.66
CA LEU A 52 -27.58 15.57 -7.81
C LEU A 52 -26.77 14.40 -7.16
N PRO A 53 -27.37 13.33 -6.60
CA PRO A 53 -26.59 12.21 -6.06
C PRO A 53 -25.74 11.48 -7.10
N HIS A 54 -26.23 11.34 -8.34
CA HIS A 54 -25.46 10.73 -9.43
C HIS A 54 -24.34 11.64 -9.96
N LEU A 55 -24.59 12.96 -10.00
CA LEU A 55 -23.54 13.94 -10.31
C LEU A 55 -22.43 13.91 -9.24
N LEU A 56 -22.80 13.90 -7.96
CA LEU A 56 -21.85 13.79 -6.85
C LEU A 56 -21.06 12.48 -6.91
N VAL A 57 -21.68 11.35 -7.25
CA VAL A 57 -20.96 10.08 -7.51
C VAL A 57 -19.94 10.24 -8.65
N ALA A 58 -20.31 10.87 -9.77
CA ALA A 58 -19.39 11.05 -10.88
C ALA A 58 -18.18 11.93 -10.50
N VAL A 59 -18.40 13.03 -9.77
CA VAL A 59 -17.32 13.90 -9.26
C VAL A 59 -16.47 13.15 -8.23
N TRP A 60 -17.07 12.34 -7.35
CA TRP A 60 -16.33 11.49 -6.41
C TRP A 60 -15.43 10.48 -7.13
N VAL A 61 -15.93 9.82 -8.17
CA VAL A 61 -15.14 8.87 -8.97
C VAL A 61 -13.94 9.59 -9.59
N LEU A 62 -14.13 10.76 -10.20
CA LEU A 62 -13.04 11.57 -10.74
C LEU A 62 -12.04 12.01 -9.66
N LEU A 63 -12.51 12.43 -8.48
CA LEU A 63 -11.66 12.83 -7.36
C LEU A 63 -10.83 11.66 -6.82
N LEU A 64 -11.39 10.45 -6.76
CA LEU A 64 -10.67 9.23 -6.37
C LEU A 64 -9.67 8.80 -7.43
N PHE A 65 -10.00 8.85 -8.73
CA PHE A 65 -9.02 8.58 -9.79
C PHE A 65 -7.88 9.61 -9.80
N TRP A 66 -8.19 10.87 -9.51
CA TRP A 66 -7.19 11.91 -9.32
C TRP A 66 -6.26 11.57 -8.15
N GLY A 67 -6.81 11.47 -6.93
CA GLY A 67 -6.01 11.32 -5.71
C GLY A 67 -5.31 9.97 -5.56
N GLU A 68 -5.95 8.87 -5.96
CA GLU A 68 -5.37 7.53 -5.85
C GLU A 68 -4.45 7.15 -7.02
N ARG A 69 -4.45 7.90 -8.15
CA ARG A 69 -3.71 7.52 -9.37
C ARG A 69 -3.04 8.68 -10.09
N TRP A 70 -3.79 9.67 -10.59
CA TRP A 70 -3.22 10.70 -11.47
C TRP A 70 -2.19 11.61 -10.79
N VAL A 71 -2.34 11.88 -9.48
CA VAL A 71 -1.36 12.70 -8.76
C VAL A 71 0.00 11.99 -8.64
N PHE A 72 0.02 10.67 -8.40
CA PHE A 72 1.27 9.88 -8.37
C PHE A 72 1.95 9.87 -9.73
N TRP A 73 1.20 9.60 -10.79
CA TRP A 73 1.71 9.61 -12.16
C TRP A 73 2.22 10.99 -12.58
N GLY A 74 1.47 12.06 -12.27
CA GLY A 74 1.86 13.44 -12.56
C GLY A 74 3.15 13.86 -11.85
N ALA A 75 3.24 13.61 -10.54
CA ALA A 75 4.39 13.96 -9.72
C ALA A 75 5.69 13.30 -10.24
N VAL A 76 5.66 11.98 -10.50
CA VAL A 76 6.83 11.28 -11.05
C VAL A 76 7.13 11.72 -12.49
N LYS A 77 6.11 11.99 -13.30
CA LYS A 77 6.28 12.47 -14.68
C LYS A 77 6.99 13.82 -14.76
N GLU A 78 6.89 14.67 -13.74
CA GLU A 78 7.65 15.93 -13.70
C GLU A 78 9.18 15.69 -13.68
N CYS A 79 9.61 14.51 -13.25
CA CYS A 79 11.01 14.14 -13.06
C CYS A 79 11.63 13.31 -14.23
N GLU A 80 10.91 13.12 -15.34
CA GLU A 80 11.43 12.43 -16.55
C GLU A 80 12.85 12.90 -16.91
N TRP A 81 13.81 11.96 -17.01
CA TRP A 81 15.25 12.21 -17.17
C TRP A 81 15.60 13.33 -18.17
N GLY A 82 15.09 13.22 -19.41
CA GLY A 82 15.34 14.18 -20.49
C GLY A 82 14.78 15.59 -20.30
N ARG A 83 14.18 15.92 -19.15
CA ARG A 83 13.76 17.29 -18.79
C ARG A 83 14.84 18.08 -18.07
N TRP A 84 15.79 17.42 -17.42
CA TRP A 84 16.76 18.05 -16.53
C TRP A 84 18.21 17.67 -16.84
N GLU A 85 18.46 16.48 -17.40
CA GLU A 85 19.77 16.02 -17.86
C GLU A 85 20.34 16.88 -18.99
N ARG A 86 21.66 17.12 -18.96
CA ARG A 86 22.37 18.02 -19.89
C ARG A 86 23.53 17.34 -20.60
N TRP A 87 23.37 16.06 -20.92
CA TRP A 87 24.37 15.28 -21.65
C TRP A 87 24.38 15.57 -23.16
N PRO A 88 25.50 15.30 -23.85
CA PRO A 88 25.56 15.26 -25.32
C PRO A 88 24.54 14.29 -25.94
N LYS A 89 24.16 14.52 -27.21
CA LYS A 89 23.09 13.74 -27.88
C LYS A 89 23.42 12.26 -28.11
N ASP A 90 24.69 11.93 -28.09
CA ASP A 90 25.27 10.60 -28.24
C ASP A 90 25.57 9.92 -26.89
N ALA A 91 25.39 10.63 -25.78
CA ALA A 91 25.58 10.09 -24.45
C ALA A 91 24.57 8.97 -24.15
N THR A 92 25.04 7.99 -23.38
CA THR A 92 24.24 6.88 -22.86
C THR A 92 24.40 6.88 -21.33
N PRO A 93 23.74 7.82 -20.62
CA PRO A 93 23.83 7.88 -19.18
C PRO A 93 23.28 6.59 -18.54
N HIS A 94 23.80 6.26 -17.36
CA HIS A 94 23.23 5.29 -16.45
C HIS A 94 22.22 6.00 -15.54
N HIS A 95 21.01 5.45 -15.44
CA HIS A 95 19.90 6.05 -14.69
C HIS A 95 19.72 5.38 -13.34
N LEU A 96 20.13 6.06 -12.26
CA LEU A 96 20.11 5.54 -10.89
C LEU A 96 19.16 6.34 -9.99
N ILE A 97 18.46 5.65 -9.09
CA ILE A 97 17.62 6.28 -8.06
C ILE A 97 18.02 5.81 -6.67
N PHE A 98 18.12 6.75 -5.73
CA PHE A 98 18.20 6.48 -4.29
C PHE A 98 16.82 6.64 -3.65
N LEU A 99 16.41 5.63 -2.91
CA LEU A 99 15.24 5.62 -2.04
C LEU A 99 15.72 5.62 -0.59
N ALA A 100 15.26 6.56 0.23
CA ALA A 100 15.55 6.60 1.66
C ALA A 100 14.28 6.38 2.48
N ASP A 101 14.45 5.82 3.67
CA ASP A 101 13.46 5.68 4.75
C ASP A 101 12.05 5.33 4.25
N PRO A 102 11.89 4.19 3.54
CA PRO A 102 10.55 3.68 3.27
C PRO A 102 9.84 3.29 4.57
N GLN A 103 10.61 2.95 5.63
CA GLN A 103 10.19 2.67 7.01
C GLN A 103 8.80 2.03 7.06
N LEU A 104 8.74 0.77 6.61
CA LEU A 104 7.49 0.02 6.56
C LEU A 104 6.84 -0.02 7.94
N THR A 105 5.75 0.74 8.07
CA THR A 105 5.11 0.95 9.36
C THR A 105 4.42 -0.31 9.86
N ASP A 106 4.53 -0.58 11.15
CA ASP A 106 4.15 -1.85 11.76
C ASP A 106 3.64 -1.61 13.22
N PRO A 107 3.55 -2.63 14.10
CA PRO A 107 3.15 -2.43 15.49
C PRO A 107 4.11 -1.63 16.39
N HIS A 108 5.36 -1.40 15.97
CA HIS A 108 6.32 -0.52 16.63
C HIS A 108 5.99 0.95 16.36
N SER A 109 5.72 1.32 15.10
CA SER A 109 5.53 2.70 14.63
C SER A 109 4.57 3.56 15.47
N TYR A 110 3.48 2.95 15.94
CA TYR A 110 2.44 3.63 16.71
C TYR A 110 1.98 2.75 17.88
N PRO A 111 2.76 2.72 18.99
CA PRO A 111 2.47 1.87 20.12
C PRO A 111 1.07 2.15 20.68
N GLY A 112 0.31 1.09 20.98
CA GLY A 112 -1.05 1.21 21.51
C GLY A 112 -2.15 1.64 20.51
N ARG A 113 -1.85 1.86 19.22
CA ARG A 113 -2.89 2.17 18.21
C ARG A 113 -3.86 0.98 18.06
N PRO A 114 -5.16 1.13 18.37
CA PRO A 114 -6.09 0.00 18.44
C PRO A 114 -6.50 -0.51 17.05
N TRP A 115 -7.03 -1.73 17.01
CA TRP A 115 -7.79 -2.22 15.85
C TRP A 115 -9.09 -1.41 15.70
N PRO A 116 -9.50 -1.02 14.46
CA PRO A 116 -8.88 -1.32 13.16
C PRO A 116 -7.87 -0.27 12.67
N LEU A 117 -7.58 0.78 13.44
CA LEU A 117 -6.77 1.93 12.99
C LEU A 117 -5.33 1.55 12.62
N GLN A 118 -4.71 0.61 13.35
CA GLN A 118 -3.35 0.14 13.05
C GLN A 118 -3.27 -0.56 11.67
N PRO A 119 -4.02 -1.65 11.38
CA PRO A 119 -4.04 -2.25 10.04
C PRO A 119 -4.40 -1.29 8.91
N LEU A 120 -5.30 -0.32 9.16
CA LEU A 120 -5.62 0.71 8.17
C LEU A 120 -4.43 1.64 7.90
N THR A 121 -3.67 2.02 8.92
CA THR A 121 -2.46 2.85 8.76
C THR A 121 -1.45 2.15 7.85
N ILE A 122 -1.15 0.88 8.17
CA ILE A 122 -0.24 0.01 7.42
C ILE A 122 -0.68 -0.08 5.95
N LEU A 123 -1.95 -0.43 5.71
CA LEU A 123 -2.55 -0.53 4.37
C LEU A 123 -2.44 0.78 3.58
N HIS A 124 -2.67 1.93 4.21
CA HIS A 124 -2.57 3.23 3.53
C HIS A 124 -1.11 3.62 3.24
N SER A 125 -0.17 3.29 4.13
CA SER A 125 1.27 3.50 3.91
C SER A 125 1.79 2.65 2.74
N ASP A 126 1.47 1.36 2.76
CA ASP A 126 1.85 0.42 1.70
C ASP A 126 1.31 0.83 0.34
N ASN A 127 0.04 1.25 0.28
CA ASN A 127 -0.55 1.72 -0.96
C ASN A 127 0.12 3.00 -1.48
N TYR A 128 0.56 3.91 -0.60
CA TYR A 128 1.33 5.08 -1.01
C TYR A 128 2.67 4.69 -1.62
N LEU A 129 3.50 3.95 -0.87
CA LEU A 129 4.83 3.51 -1.31
C LEU A 129 4.75 2.74 -2.63
N LYS A 130 3.82 1.78 -2.71
CA LYS A 130 3.58 0.95 -3.90
C LYS A 130 3.17 1.76 -5.13
N ARG A 131 2.27 2.74 -4.99
CA ARG A 131 1.83 3.59 -6.11
C ARG A 131 2.96 4.52 -6.58
N SER A 132 3.70 5.10 -5.65
CA SER A 132 4.89 5.91 -5.95
C SER A 132 5.94 5.09 -6.70
N TYR A 133 6.28 3.90 -6.19
CA TYR A 133 7.26 3.01 -6.80
C TYR A 133 6.85 2.52 -8.19
N ILE A 134 5.57 2.24 -8.40
CA ILE A 134 5.07 1.78 -9.71
C ILE A 134 4.99 2.92 -10.72
N ALA A 135 4.65 4.15 -10.29
CA ALA A 135 4.80 5.33 -11.13
C ALA A 135 6.27 5.53 -11.54
N LEU A 136 7.20 5.43 -10.58
CA LEU A 136 8.65 5.46 -10.79
C LEU A 136 9.11 4.41 -11.81
N GLN A 137 8.75 3.14 -11.64
CA GLN A 137 9.15 2.07 -12.56
C GLN A 137 8.57 2.27 -13.98
N ARG A 138 7.30 2.67 -14.10
CA ARG A 138 6.66 2.85 -15.42
C ARG A 138 7.09 4.10 -16.19
N LEU A 139 7.51 5.16 -15.50
CA LEU A 139 7.85 6.44 -16.12
C LEU A 139 9.34 6.70 -16.22
N LEU A 140 10.12 6.23 -15.25
CA LEU A 140 11.55 6.49 -15.16
C LEU A 140 12.40 5.26 -15.48
N HIS A 141 11.86 4.03 -15.30
CA HIS A 141 12.53 2.76 -15.65
C HIS A 141 14.04 2.76 -15.32
N PRO A 142 14.44 2.98 -14.05
CA PRO A 142 15.85 3.12 -13.69
C PRO A 142 16.64 1.83 -13.94
N ASP A 143 17.91 1.99 -14.29
CA ASP A 143 18.89 0.90 -14.34
C ASP A 143 19.20 0.39 -12.93
N THR A 144 19.47 1.29 -11.99
CA THR A 144 19.81 0.93 -10.62
C THR A 144 18.89 1.62 -9.60
N ILE A 145 18.47 0.88 -8.58
CA ILE A 145 17.91 1.45 -7.35
C ILE A 145 18.77 1.06 -6.16
N PHE A 146 19.19 2.04 -5.37
CA PHE A 146 19.76 1.86 -4.03
C PHE A 146 18.73 2.26 -2.97
N PHE A 147 18.64 1.49 -1.89
CA PHE A 147 18.01 1.92 -0.64
C PHE A 147 19.08 2.41 0.33
N LEU A 148 18.79 3.50 1.05
CA LEU A 148 19.72 4.15 1.97
C LEU A 148 19.35 3.90 3.45
N GLY A 149 19.09 2.64 3.80
CA GLY A 149 18.68 2.23 5.14
C GLY A 149 17.20 2.41 5.45
N ASP A 150 16.86 2.01 6.67
CA ASP A 150 15.56 2.14 7.31
C ASP A 150 14.40 1.56 6.49
N LEU A 151 14.59 0.28 6.13
CA LEU A 151 13.64 -0.49 5.34
C LEU A 151 12.36 -0.77 6.14
N PHE A 152 12.51 -1.03 7.44
CA PHE A 152 11.43 -1.26 8.40
C PHE A 152 11.51 -0.27 9.55
N ASP A 153 10.37 0.07 10.14
CA ASP A 153 10.34 0.90 11.36
C ASP A 153 10.65 0.05 12.62
N GLY A 154 10.04 -1.14 12.75
CA GLY A 154 10.29 -2.07 13.85
C GLY A 154 11.36 -3.14 13.58
N GLY A 155 12.19 -2.99 12.54
CA GLY A 155 13.09 -4.05 12.03
C GLY A 155 13.99 -4.69 13.10
N ARG A 156 14.49 -3.86 14.03
CA ARG A 156 15.33 -4.23 15.18
C ARG A 156 14.61 -4.83 16.38
N GLU A 157 13.29 -4.67 16.48
CA GLU A 157 12.51 -5.02 17.68
C GLU A 157 12.02 -6.48 17.68
N TRP A 158 11.85 -7.06 16.50
CA TRP A 158 11.28 -8.39 16.33
C TRP A 158 12.32 -9.48 16.59
N LYS A 159 12.03 -10.44 17.48
CA LYS A 159 12.98 -11.51 17.85
C LYS A 159 13.43 -12.34 16.65
N THR A 160 14.63 -12.89 16.71
CA THR A 160 15.17 -13.90 15.78
C THR A 160 14.84 -15.31 16.28
N ALA A 161 14.95 -16.34 15.43
CA ALA A 161 14.83 -17.73 15.88
C ALA A 161 15.98 -18.16 16.80
N HIS A 162 17.16 -17.54 16.64
CA HIS A 162 18.38 -17.87 17.36
C HIS A 162 19.10 -16.63 17.89
N GLY A 163 19.80 -16.76 19.01
CA GLY A 163 20.59 -15.69 19.63
C GLY A 163 19.81 -14.82 20.62
N ASN A 164 20.53 -13.93 21.32
CA ASN A 164 19.95 -13.01 22.30
C ASN A 164 19.51 -11.69 21.63
N THR A 165 18.23 -11.35 21.76
CA THR A 165 17.66 -10.07 21.26
C THR A 165 17.19 -9.13 22.37
N VAL A 166 17.56 -9.42 23.63
CA VAL A 166 17.33 -8.51 24.77
C VAL A 166 18.27 -7.30 24.63
N ASP A 167 17.79 -6.11 25.01
CA ASP A 167 18.60 -4.89 25.05
C ASP A 167 19.81 -5.08 25.98
N PRO A 168 20.99 -4.53 25.66
CA PRO A 168 22.14 -4.64 26.54
C PRO A 168 21.92 -3.89 27.86
N SER A 169 22.58 -4.32 28.93
CA SER A 169 22.27 -3.84 30.29
C SER A 169 22.53 -2.35 30.53
N TRP A 170 23.38 -1.72 29.72
CA TRP A 170 23.64 -0.27 29.73
C TRP A 170 22.54 0.56 29.02
N ALA A 171 21.73 -0.06 28.17
CA ALA A 171 20.58 0.59 27.53
C ALA A 171 19.31 0.63 28.43
N ASN A 172 19.38 -0.01 29.61
CA ASN A 172 18.27 -0.05 30.58
C ASN A 172 17.84 1.36 31.00
N GLY A 173 16.55 1.65 30.85
CA GLY A 173 15.96 2.95 31.20
C GLY A 173 16.15 4.05 30.15
N LEU A 174 16.94 3.83 29.08
CA LEU A 174 17.09 4.78 27.98
C LEU A 174 15.91 4.74 27.00
N ARG A 175 15.29 3.56 26.81
CA ARG A 175 14.12 3.36 25.93
C ARG A 175 12.99 4.34 26.28
N PRO A 176 12.34 5.02 25.32
CA PRO A 176 11.27 5.99 25.59
C PRO A 176 10.12 5.44 26.44
N SER A 177 9.61 6.25 27.38
CA SER A 177 8.55 5.83 28.32
C SER A 177 7.26 5.35 27.66
N GLY A 178 6.94 5.87 26.47
CA GLY A 178 5.81 5.42 25.66
C GLY A 178 5.98 4.01 25.08
N GLU A 179 7.22 3.53 24.92
CA GLU A 179 7.54 2.20 24.38
C GLU A 179 7.77 1.17 25.48
N GLN A 180 8.31 1.57 26.64
CA GLN A 180 8.62 0.67 27.77
C GLN A 180 7.43 -0.23 28.16
N ALA A 181 6.20 0.31 28.10
CA ALA A 181 4.97 -0.43 28.39
C ALA A 181 4.67 -1.54 27.35
N PHE A 182 5.15 -1.39 26.12
CA PHE A 182 4.89 -2.32 25.01
C PHE A 182 6.08 -3.26 24.73
N ALA A 183 7.32 -2.88 25.03
CA ALA A 183 8.53 -3.67 24.75
C ALA A 183 8.44 -5.14 25.22
N LYS A 184 7.89 -5.37 26.43
CA LYS A 184 7.62 -6.74 26.92
C LYS A 184 6.58 -7.47 26.05
N THR A 185 5.46 -6.82 25.75
CA THR A 185 4.38 -7.37 24.91
C THR A 185 4.86 -7.67 23.49
N TRP A 186 5.73 -6.81 22.94
CA TRP A 186 6.38 -7.02 21.65
C TRP A 186 7.25 -8.28 21.65
N GLY A 187 8.14 -8.42 22.64
CA GLY A 187 8.97 -9.62 22.78
C GLY A 187 8.17 -10.90 23.04
N GLU A 188 6.96 -10.83 23.59
CA GLU A 188 6.06 -11.98 23.76
C GLU A 188 5.26 -12.32 22.50
N ARG A 189 4.94 -11.33 21.66
CA ARG A 189 3.99 -11.47 20.55
C ARG A 189 4.62 -11.55 19.15
N TYR A 190 5.78 -10.92 18.95
CA TYR A 190 6.40 -10.77 17.63
C TYR A 190 7.80 -11.39 17.63
N GLY A 191 7.98 -12.39 16.77
CA GLY A 191 9.24 -13.08 16.56
C GLY A 191 9.62 -13.14 15.09
N GLU A 192 10.41 -14.14 14.71
CA GLU A 192 11.01 -14.20 13.38
C GLU A 192 9.95 -14.31 12.28
N ASP A 193 8.92 -15.13 12.46
CA ASP A 193 7.80 -15.25 11.51
C ASP A 193 7.16 -13.89 11.17
N PHE A 194 7.06 -12.98 12.15
CA PHE A 194 6.54 -11.64 11.92
C PHE A 194 7.50 -10.82 11.05
N TRP A 195 8.79 -10.82 11.38
CA TRP A 195 9.81 -10.14 10.58
C TRP A 195 9.91 -10.70 9.15
N LEU A 196 9.73 -12.01 8.97
CA LEU A 196 9.70 -12.64 7.64
C LEU A 196 8.47 -12.20 6.81
N HIS A 197 7.32 -11.99 7.45
CA HIS A 197 6.16 -11.39 6.79
C HIS A 197 6.39 -9.92 6.40
N GLU A 198 7.17 -9.18 7.19
CA GLU A 198 7.61 -7.83 6.85
C GLU A 198 8.60 -7.82 5.68
N TYR A 199 9.58 -8.73 5.64
CA TYR A 199 10.46 -8.93 4.48
C TYR A 199 9.69 -9.25 3.19
N ASP A 200 8.73 -10.18 3.26
CA ASP A 200 7.82 -10.51 2.15
C ASP A 200 6.91 -9.31 1.78
N ARG A 201 6.50 -8.47 2.74
CA ARG A 201 5.80 -7.20 2.48
C ARG A 201 6.68 -6.20 1.73
N PHE A 202 7.95 -6.06 2.09
CA PHE A 202 8.93 -5.26 1.35
C PHE A 202 9.08 -5.75 -0.10
N GLY A 203 9.28 -7.06 -0.28
CA GLY A 203 9.38 -7.69 -1.60
C GLY A 203 8.12 -7.49 -2.46
N ARG A 204 6.93 -7.55 -1.86
CA ARG A 204 5.65 -7.26 -2.53
C ARG A 204 5.48 -5.82 -3.00
N ILE A 205 6.15 -4.85 -2.36
CA ILE A 205 6.08 -3.44 -2.73
C ILE A 205 7.13 -3.10 -3.79
N TYR A 206 8.35 -3.62 -3.63
CA TYR A 206 9.50 -3.26 -4.44
C TYR A 206 9.89 -4.35 -5.47
N TYR A 207 10.32 -5.53 -5.03
CA TYR A 207 10.86 -6.56 -5.93
C TYR A 207 9.84 -7.06 -6.97
N ASN A 208 8.57 -7.25 -6.58
CA ASN A 208 7.51 -7.74 -7.47
C ASN A 208 7.18 -6.80 -8.65
N TYR A 209 7.63 -5.54 -8.62
CA TYR A 209 7.39 -4.54 -9.67
C TYR A 209 8.68 -4.09 -10.38
N TRP A 210 9.80 -4.78 -10.15
CA TRP A 210 11.08 -4.44 -10.74
C TRP A 210 11.02 -4.40 -12.28
N ASP A 211 10.58 -5.49 -12.90
CA ASP A 211 10.52 -5.63 -14.36
C ASP A 211 9.23 -5.06 -15.00
N LEU A 212 8.49 -4.21 -14.28
CA LEU A 212 7.17 -3.74 -14.71
C LEU A 212 7.18 -2.95 -16.03
N ALA A 213 8.30 -2.31 -16.35
CA ALA A 213 8.54 -1.61 -17.62
C ALA A 213 9.52 -2.35 -18.55
N GLY A 214 9.90 -3.59 -18.20
CA GLY A 214 10.89 -4.41 -18.90
C GLY A 214 12.12 -4.71 -18.05
N ALA A 215 12.70 -5.91 -18.24
CA ALA A 215 13.92 -6.34 -17.56
C ALA A 215 15.21 -5.81 -18.21
N GLU A 216 15.14 -5.44 -19.51
CA GLU A 216 16.27 -4.88 -20.25
C GLU A 216 16.73 -3.54 -19.66
N PRO A 217 18.03 -3.31 -19.49
CA PRO A 217 18.55 -2.04 -19.01
C PRO A 217 18.64 -0.99 -20.13
N GLY A 218 19.02 0.23 -19.75
CA GLY A 218 19.42 1.29 -20.67
C GLY A 218 20.56 0.87 -21.60
N LYS A 219 20.66 1.56 -22.74
CA LYS A 219 21.66 1.25 -23.78
C LYS A 219 23.08 1.34 -23.21
N GLY A 220 23.86 0.27 -23.38
CA GLY A 220 25.25 0.19 -22.94
C GLY A 220 25.44 -0.20 -21.47
N GLN A 221 24.36 -0.40 -20.72
CA GLN A 221 24.42 -0.80 -19.32
C GLN A 221 24.47 -2.32 -19.17
N ARG A 222 25.19 -2.80 -18.15
CA ARG A 222 25.45 -4.23 -17.91
C ARG A 222 24.23 -5.05 -17.51
N GLY A 223 23.19 -4.41 -16.97
CA GLY A 223 22.01 -5.04 -16.41
C GLY A 223 21.38 -4.17 -15.34
N ARG A 224 20.08 -4.35 -15.09
CA ARG A 224 19.36 -3.60 -14.05
C ARG A 224 19.67 -4.18 -12.66
N LYS A 225 19.85 -3.35 -11.63
CA LYS A 225 20.12 -3.77 -10.24
C LYS A 225 19.18 -3.11 -9.22
N ILE A 226 18.76 -3.88 -8.22
CA ILE A 226 18.16 -3.36 -6.98
C ILE A 226 19.07 -3.73 -5.80
N ILE A 227 19.46 -2.75 -5.00
CA ILE A 227 20.43 -2.90 -3.91
C ILE A 227 19.80 -2.32 -2.63
N SER A 228 19.45 -3.22 -1.71
CA SER A 228 18.81 -2.91 -0.43
C SER A 228 19.64 -3.39 0.77
N THR A 229 20.97 -3.49 0.58
CA THR A 229 21.93 -3.97 1.60
C THR A 229 22.30 -2.94 2.65
N LEU A 230 22.14 -1.65 2.41
CA LEU A 230 22.55 -0.61 3.37
C LEU A 230 21.54 -0.61 4.53
N PRO A 231 21.95 -0.88 5.78
CA PRO A 231 21.06 -0.85 6.94
C PRO A 231 20.88 0.59 7.44
N GLY A 232 19.73 0.84 8.07
CA GLY A 232 19.55 2.00 8.95
C GLY A 232 19.42 1.62 10.43
N ASN A 233 19.24 2.62 11.28
CA ASN A 233 19.16 2.40 12.73
C ASN A 233 17.84 1.72 13.14
N HIS A 234 16.75 1.86 12.38
CA HIS A 234 15.53 1.10 12.62
C HIS A 234 15.63 -0.38 12.21
N ASP A 235 16.52 -0.70 11.25
CA ASP A 235 16.79 -2.08 10.85
C ASP A 235 17.63 -2.86 11.88
N LEU A 236 18.68 -2.22 12.44
CA LEU A 236 19.70 -2.89 13.27
C LEU A 236 19.73 -2.48 14.76
N GLY A 237 19.23 -1.28 15.08
CA GLY A 237 19.68 -0.51 16.23
C GLY A 237 20.87 0.39 15.88
N PHE A 238 21.44 1.06 16.88
CA PHE A 238 22.52 2.03 16.69
C PHE A 238 23.68 1.81 17.67
N GLY A 239 24.92 1.91 17.19
CA GLY A 239 26.13 1.92 18.01
C GLY A 239 26.25 0.68 18.91
N ASP A 240 26.63 0.90 20.17
CA ASP A 240 26.76 -0.15 21.19
C ASP A 240 25.44 -0.83 21.62
N GLN A 241 24.31 -0.47 21.01
CA GLN A 241 22.99 -1.05 21.27
C GLN A 241 22.54 -1.99 20.15
N ILE A 242 23.37 -2.20 19.12
CA ILE A 242 23.11 -3.17 18.04
C ILE A 242 23.19 -4.60 18.58
N LYS A 243 22.19 -5.40 18.22
CA LYS A 243 22.07 -6.80 18.62
C LYS A 243 22.63 -7.67 17.51
N ILE A 244 23.72 -8.39 17.76
CA ILE A 244 24.38 -9.24 16.75
C ILE A 244 23.40 -10.18 15.99
N PRO A 245 22.41 -10.85 16.63
CA PRO A 245 21.45 -11.67 15.88
C PRO A 245 20.56 -10.88 14.92
N ILE A 246 20.22 -9.62 15.25
CA ILE A 246 19.41 -8.74 14.38
C ILE A 246 20.22 -8.36 13.14
N ARG A 247 21.50 -7.95 13.31
CA ARG A 247 22.41 -7.69 12.17
C ARG A 247 22.58 -8.91 11.30
N ASN A 248 22.91 -10.06 11.90
CA ASN A 248 23.12 -11.29 11.15
C ASN A 248 21.84 -11.73 10.41
N ARG A 249 20.63 -11.48 10.94
CA ARG A 249 19.36 -11.69 10.22
C ARG A 249 19.23 -10.73 9.04
N PHE A 250 19.47 -9.44 9.23
CA PHE A 250 19.38 -8.45 8.15
C PHE A 250 20.34 -8.81 6.99
N GLU A 251 21.61 -9.08 7.32
CA GLU A 251 22.65 -9.47 6.36
C GLU A 251 22.31 -10.77 5.62
N ALA A 252 21.67 -11.75 6.28
CA ALA A 252 21.28 -13.01 5.65
C ALA A 252 20.16 -12.87 4.59
N TYR A 253 19.32 -11.82 4.67
CA TYR A 253 18.15 -11.63 3.80
C TYR A 253 18.30 -10.48 2.79
N PHE A 254 19.10 -9.46 3.11
CA PHE A 254 19.41 -8.32 2.24
C PHE A 254 20.82 -8.37 1.64
N GLY A 255 21.76 -9.01 2.33
CA GLY A 255 23.19 -9.03 2.01
C GLY A 255 24.03 -8.09 2.89
N GLU A 256 25.35 -8.17 2.77
CA GLU A 256 26.31 -7.37 3.55
C GLU A 256 26.18 -5.86 3.25
N GLY A 257 26.08 -5.04 4.29
CA GLY A 257 25.95 -3.58 4.16
C GLY A 257 27.25 -2.87 3.73
N ASN A 258 28.40 -3.48 4.02
CA ASN A 258 29.72 -2.95 3.68
C ASN A 258 30.19 -3.55 2.34
N ARG A 259 30.07 -2.80 1.24
CA ARG A 259 30.28 -3.34 -0.12
C ARG A 259 30.80 -2.30 -1.11
N VAL A 260 31.35 -2.78 -2.22
CA VAL A 260 31.81 -1.97 -3.35
C VAL A 260 31.14 -2.44 -4.64
N ASP A 261 30.53 -1.51 -5.38
CA ASP A 261 29.95 -1.76 -6.71
C ASP A 261 30.57 -0.82 -7.74
N VAL A 262 30.73 -1.29 -8.97
CA VAL A 262 31.03 -0.41 -10.12
C VAL A 262 29.80 -0.35 -11.02
N ILE A 263 29.33 0.87 -11.26
CA ILE A 263 28.06 1.17 -11.94
C ILE A 263 28.25 2.45 -12.76
N GLY A 264 27.97 2.41 -14.07
CA GLY A 264 28.11 3.58 -14.95
C GLY A 264 29.51 4.22 -14.93
N ASN A 265 30.57 3.41 -14.78
CA ASN A 265 31.96 3.84 -14.56
C ASN A 265 32.17 4.77 -13.35
N HIS A 266 31.38 4.57 -12.29
CA HIS A 266 31.58 5.15 -10.96
C HIS A 266 31.72 4.03 -9.94
N THR A 267 32.48 4.28 -8.87
CA THR A 267 32.64 3.32 -7.77
C THR A 267 31.70 3.71 -6.64
N PHE A 268 30.73 2.86 -6.32
CA PHE A 268 29.87 3.01 -5.15
C PHE A 268 30.47 2.27 -3.97
N VAL A 269 30.51 2.91 -2.80
CA VAL A 269 30.97 2.30 -1.55
C VAL A 269 29.88 2.48 -0.51
N SER A 270 29.17 1.40 -0.19
CA SER A 270 28.18 1.35 0.89
C SER A 270 28.86 0.96 2.19
N VAL A 271 28.52 1.64 3.28
CA VAL A 271 29.12 1.42 4.61
C VAL A 271 28.04 1.39 5.68
N ASP A 272 28.07 0.36 6.53
CA ASP A 272 27.24 0.27 7.72
C ASP A 272 27.68 1.32 8.74
N SER A 273 27.11 2.51 8.60
CA SER A 273 27.36 3.67 9.45
C SER A 273 26.84 3.49 10.87
N VAL A 274 25.83 2.65 11.11
CA VAL A 274 25.25 2.46 12.44
C VAL A 274 26.09 1.51 13.30
N SER A 275 26.71 0.49 12.68
CA SER A 275 27.74 -0.34 13.33
C SER A 275 29.07 0.40 13.49
N LEU A 276 29.44 1.28 12.55
CA LEU A 276 30.65 2.12 12.65
C LEU A 276 30.65 2.96 13.93
N SER A 277 29.53 3.64 14.23
CA SER A 277 29.37 4.49 15.42
C SER A 277 29.49 3.75 16.77
N ALA A 278 29.53 2.41 16.78
CA ALA A 278 29.82 1.65 17.98
C ALA A 278 31.29 1.80 18.44
N GLY A 279 32.18 2.27 17.57
CA GLY A 279 33.61 2.47 17.86
C GLY A 279 33.93 3.59 18.87
N GLU A 280 32.98 4.49 19.13
CA GLU A 280 33.14 5.57 20.13
C GLU A 280 32.68 5.17 21.54
N SER A 281 32.15 3.96 21.71
CA SER A 281 31.65 3.48 23.00
C SER A 281 32.78 3.13 23.98
N SER A 282 32.48 3.23 25.28
CA SER A 282 33.31 2.68 26.36
C SER A 282 33.05 1.19 26.62
N HIS A 283 32.09 0.58 25.92
CA HIS A 283 31.75 -0.83 26.01
C HIS A 283 32.52 -1.68 24.97
N ASP A 284 32.57 -3.00 25.18
CA ASP A 284 33.15 -3.91 24.19
C ASP A 284 32.20 -4.05 22.99
N THR A 285 32.52 -3.33 21.91
CA THR A 285 31.75 -3.29 20.67
C THR A 285 32.45 -4.03 19.53
N LYS A 286 33.50 -4.81 19.81
CA LYS A 286 34.33 -5.43 18.77
C LYS A 286 33.53 -6.27 17.77
N ASP A 287 32.58 -7.08 18.23
CA ASP A 287 31.74 -7.91 17.35
C ASP A 287 30.79 -7.08 16.45
N ILE A 288 30.56 -5.80 16.81
CA ILE A 288 29.78 -4.83 16.04
C ILE A 288 30.68 -4.12 15.02
N THR A 289 31.84 -3.62 15.45
CA THR A 289 32.74 -2.77 14.63
C THR A 289 33.65 -3.55 13.69
N GLN A 290 34.14 -4.74 14.09
CA GLN A 290 35.15 -5.51 13.35
C GLN A 290 34.79 -5.73 11.87
N PRO A 291 33.54 -6.05 11.45
CA PRO A 291 33.20 -6.20 10.04
C PRO A 291 33.41 -4.92 9.22
N VAL A 292 33.09 -3.75 9.79
CA VAL A 292 33.29 -2.45 9.14
C VAL A 292 34.78 -2.12 9.07
N GLU A 293 35.54 -2.37 10.13
CA GLU A 293 36.98 -2.10 10.15
C GLU A 293 37.76 -3.02 9.20
N ASP A 294 37.38 -4.31 9.15
CA ASP A 294 37.92 -5.28 8.20
C ASP A 294 37.64 -4.85 6.75
N PHE A 295 36.43 -4.37 6.46
CA PHE A 295 36.08 -3.81 5.15
C PHE A 295 36.94 -2.58 4.82
N LEU A 296 37.00 -1.58 5.71
CA LEU A 296 37.77 -0.35 5.51
C LEU A 296 39.29 -0.60 5.41
N SER A 297 39.81 -1.70 5.99
CA SER A 297 41.20 -2.12 5.81
C SER A 297 41.50 -2.65 4.40
N LYS A 298 40.48 -3.15 3.69
CA LYS A 298 40.57 -3.81 2.38
C LYS A 298 39.92 -2.99 1.25
N VAL A 299 39.23 -1.90 1.55
CA VAL A 299 38.33 -1.19 0.61
C VAL A 299 39.04 -0.75 -0.66
N GLU A 300 40.25 -0.18 -0.60
CA GLU A 300 41.01 0.19 -1.80
C GLU A 300 41.33 -1.01 -2.70
N VAL A 301 41.74 -2.15 -2.12
CA VAL A 301 42.01 -3.40 -2.86
C VAL A 301 40.72 -3.87 -3.54
N THR A 302 39.59 -3.80 -2.84
CA THR A 302 38.27 -4.17 -3.37
C THR A 302 37.84 -3.23 -4.49
N LYS A 303 38.02 -1.91 -4.35
CA LYS A 303 37.79 -0.91 -5.42
C LYS A 303 38.59 -1.25 -6.67
N ARG A 304 39.91 -1.42 -6.55
CA ARG A 304 40.81 -1.73 -7.68
C ARG A 304 40.41 -3.03 -8.39
N LYS A 305 40.06 -4.08 -7.64
CA LYS A 305 39.55 -5.35 -8.19
C LYS A 305 38.23 -5.14 -8.93
N ALA A 306 37.28 -4.40 -8.37
CA ALA A 306 35.97 -4.15 -8.98
C ALA A 306 36.09 -3.34 -10.28
N VAL A 307 36.89 -2.26 -10.28
CA VAL A 307 37.17 -1.45 -11.48
C VAL A 307 37.87 -2.27 -12.56
N ALA A 308 38.89 -3.06 -12.21
CA ALA A 308 39.58 -3.91 -13.17
C ALA A 308 38.69 -5.01 -13.78
N ASN A 309 37.74 -5.54 -13.01
CA ASN A 309 36.75 -6.51 -13.48
C ASN A 309 35.72 -5.88 -14.43
N GLU A 310 35.27 -4.65 -14.16
CA GLU A 310 34.35 -3.93 -15.04
C GLU A 310 35.04 -3.50 -16.35
N LEU A 311 36.29 -3.01 -16.29
CA LEU A 311 37.09 -2.71 -17.48
C LEU A 311 37.36 -3.95 -18.35
N ALA A 312 37.58 -5.12 -17.74
CA ALA A 312 37.70 -6.38 -18.47
C ALA A 312 36.38 -6.78 -19.14
N TYR A 313 35.26 -6.69 -18.42
CA TYR A 313 33.93 -6.93 -18.97
C TYR A 313 33.63 -6.05 -20.20
N GLN A 314 33.98 -4.76 -20.14
CA GLN A 314 33.82 -3.82 -21.28
C GLN A 314 34.71 -4.15 -22.49
N ARG A 315 35.82 -4.87 -22.30
CA ARG A 315 36.66 -5.42 -23.39
C ARG A 315 36.20 -6.81 -23.89
N GLY A 316 35.19 -7.41 -23.26
CA GLY A 316 34.79 -8.80 -23.53
C GLY A 316 35.75 -9.85 -22.95
N GLU A 317 36.55 -9.47 -21.96
CA GLU A 317 37.54 -10.33 -21.28
C GLU A 317 37.00 -10.85 -19.95
N GLU A 318 37.26 -12.12 -19.62
CA GLU A 318 36.95 -12.68 -18.30
C GLU A 318 38.22 -12.70 -17.42
N ARG A 319 38.20 -11.97 -16.29
CA ARG A 319 39.29 -12.01 -15.29
C ARG A 319 39.13 -13.21 -14.35
N VAL A 320 39.54 -14.38 -14.82
CA VAL A 320 39.65 -15.59 -13.99
C VAL A 320 41.04 -15.68 -13.36
N VAL A 321 41.11 -15.69 -12.02
CA VAL A 321 42.36 -16.03 -11.30
C VAL A 321 42.53 -17.54 -11.36
N GLN A 322 43.42 -18.02 -12.24
CA GLN A 322 43.74 -19.44 -12.32
C GLN A 322 44.86 -19.79 -11.34
N TYR A 323 44.52 -20.61 -10.33
CA TYR A 323 45.51 -21.23 -9.47
C TYR A 323 46.07 -22.48 -10.16
N LYS A 324 47.40 -22.56 -10.27
CA LYS A 324 48.06 -23.79 -10.74
C LYS A 324 47.84 -24.89 -9.70
N HIS A 325 47.18 -25.97 -10.08
CA HIS A 325 47.04 -27.14 -9.22
C HIS A 325 48.42 -27.78 -8.99
N ALA A 326 48.90 -27.71 -7.75
CA ALA A 326 50.17 -28.27 -7.31
C ALA A 326 50.01 -28.77 -5.88
N VAL A 327 50.63 -29.92 -5.58
CA VAL A 327 50.71 -30.46 -4.22
C VAL A 327 52.09 -30.10 -3.68
N THR A 328 52.12 -29.38 -2.57
CA THR A 328 53.34 -28.87 -1.93
C THR A 328 53.22 -29.08 -0.42
N ASP A 329 54.33 -29.43 0.25
CA ASP A 329 54.36 -29.48 1.71
C ASP A 329 54.12 -28.08 2.30
N LEU A 330 53.44 -28.00 3.45
CA LEU A 330 52.97 -26.74 4.03
C LEU A 330 54.12 -25.77 4.38
N ASP A 331 55.28 -26.31 4.77
CA ASP A 331 56.51 -25.59 5.08
C ASP A 331 57.21 -24.98 3.84
N LYS A 332 56.84 -25.44 2.64
CA LYS A 332 57.40 -25.02 1.35
C LYS A 332 56.40 -24.25 0.48
N ALA A 333 55.19 -24.04 0.97
CA ALA A 333 54.13 -23.32 0.26
C ALA A 333 54.40 -21.81 0.31
N ASP A 334 54.69 -21.22 -0.84
CA ASP A 334 54.81 -19.76 -0.97
C ASP A 334 53.43 -19.12 -1.11
N PHE A 335 52.93 -18.55 -0.01
CA PHE A 335 51.68 -17.79 0.03
C PHE A 335 51.85 -16.32 -0.40
N ALA A 336 53.08 -15.83 -0.55
CA ALA A 336 53.36 -14.42 -0.88
C ALA A 336 53.33 -14.15 -2.39
N SER A 337 53.64 -15.13 -3.24
CA SER A 337 53.61 -15.01 -4.71
C SER A 337 52.32 -15.50 -5.38
N LEU A 338 51.25 -15.75 -4.60
CA LEU A 338 49.98 -16.22 -5.14
C LEU A 338 49.38 -15.25 -6.18
N PRO A 339 48.88 -15.74 -7.33
CA PRO A 339 48.15 -14.92 -8.29
C PRO A 339 46.98 -14.18 -7.61
N THR A 340 46.97 -12.86 -7.74
CA THR A 340 45.93 -11.97 -7.19
C THR A 340 45.12 -11.31 -8.29
N SER A 341 43.84 -11.07 -8.02
CA SER A 341 42.98 -10.25 -8.88
C SER A 341 43.22 -8.74 -8.72
N ASP A 342 44.01 -8.29 -7.74
CA ASP A 342 44.37 -6.87 -7.57
C ASP A 342 45.33 -6.44 -8.70
N PRO A 343 44.98 -5.46 -9.54
CA PRO A 343 45.91 -4.87 -10.52
C PRO A 343 47.05 -4.05 -9.88
N GLY A 344 46.99 -3.76 -8.58
CA GLY A 344 48.00 -3.00 -7.83
C GLY A 344 47.76 -1.48 -7.81
N PRO A 345 48.47 -0.73 -6.94
CA PRO A 345 48.11 0.66 -6.59
C PRO A 345 48.08 1.69 -7.73
N HIS A 346 48.69 1.39 -8.88
CA HIS A 346 48.70 2.28 -10.05
C HIS A 346 47.59 1.97 -11.06
N SER A 347 46.63 1.10 -10.71
CA SER A 347 45.45 0.85 -11.53
C SER A 347 44.52 2.05 -11.60
N PRO A 348 43.62 2.11 -12.59
CA PRO A 348 42.56 3.12 -12.62
C PRO A 348 41.69 3.04 -11.36
N ASP A 349 41.30 4.20 -10.84
CA ASP A 349 40.25 4.35 -9.83
C ASP A 349 39.18 5.30 -10.37
N PHE A 350 37.92 4.89 -10.31
CA PHE A 350 36.80 5.69 -10.78
C PHE A 350 36.32 6.65 -9.68
N PRO A 351 35.70 7.79 -10.03
CA PRO A 351 35.13 8.72 -9.06
C PRO A 351 34.21 7.98 -8.08
N THR A 352 34.47 8.12 -6.78
CA THR A 352 33.82 7.30 -5.76
C THR A 352 32.63 8.03 -5.12
N ILE A 353 31.51 7.33 -5.02
CA ILE A 353 30.28 7.78 -4.38
C ILE A 353 30.08 6.96 -3.10
N LEU A 354 30.12 7.63 -1.95
CA LEU A 354 29.92 7.01 -0.64
C LEU A 354 28.42 6.98 -0.31
N LEU A 355 27.93 5.83 0.14
CA LEU A 355 26.57 5.65 0.63
C LEU A 355 26.62 5.28 2.12
N THR A 356 25.99 6.09 2.96
CA THR A 356 25.75 5.81 4.38
C THR A 356 24.25 5.92 4.65
N HIS A 357 23.79 5.42 5.80
CA HIS A 357 22.45 5.80 6.27
C HIS A 357 22.56 7.07 7.14
N VAL A 358 23.48 7.07 8.10
CA VAL A 358 23.76 8.21 8.97
C VAL A 358 24.57 9.28 8.18
N PRO A 359 24.13 10.54 8.15
CA PRO A 359 24.83 11.65 7.50
C PRO A 359 26.23 11.90 8.07
N LEU A 360 27.19 12.39 7.26
CA LEU A 360 28.54 12.69 7.79
C LEU A 360 28.53 13.93 8.69
N PHE A 361 29.54 14.03 9.57
CA PHE A 361 29.75 15.19 10.43
C PHE A 361 29.78 16.51 9.65
N ARG A 362 29.11 17.53 10.18
CA ARG A 362 29.10 18.92 9.70
C ARG A 362 29.32 19.88 10.88
N ASP A 363 29.44 21.18 10.65
CA ASP A 363 29.42 22.13 11.78
C ASP A 363 27.98 22.34 12.26
N VAL A 364 27.80 22.58 13.56
CA VAL A 364 26.47 22.90 14.14
C VAL A 364 25.94 24.17 13.46
N GLY A 365 24.66 24.17 13.10
CA GLY A 365 24.05 25.25 12.34
C GLY A 365 24.45 25.35 10.86
N THR A 366 25.13 24.36 10.27
CA THR A 366 25.38 24.32 8.81
C THR A 366 24.06 24.20 8.03
N PRO A 367 23.67 25.18 7.20
CA PRO A 367 22.39 25.14 6.49
C PRO A 367 22.35 24.05 5.41
N CYS A 368 21.29 23.26 5.42
CA CYS A 368 20.95 22.26 4.40
C CYS A 368 20.49 22.82 3.04
N GLY A 369 20.25 24.13 2.96
CA GLY A 369 19.86 24.83 1.74
C GLY A 369 18.35 24.93 1.48
N PRO A 370 17.95 25.52 0.35
CA PRO A 370 16.58 25.98 0.08
C PRO A 370 15.57 24.89 -0.25
N LYS A 371 16.03 23.65 -0.48
CA LYS A 371 15.17 22.50 -0.79
C LYS A 371 14.66 21.76 0.44
N ARG A 372 15.19 22.04 1.65
CA ARG A 372 14.67 21.50 2.90
C ARG A 372 13.26 22.03 3.16
N GLU A 373 12.31 21.12 3.36
CA GLU A 373 10.89 21.42 3.34
C GLU A 373 10.35 21.86 4.71
N HIS A 374 10.67 21.09 5.76
CA HIS A 374 10.19 21.35 7.12
C HIS A 374 10.76 22.66 7.67
N TRP A 375 12.03 22.92 7.35
CA TRP A 375 12.76 24.11 7.77
C TRP A 375 13.46 24.82 6.60
N PRO A 376 12.76 25.66 5.82
CA PRO A 376 13.38 26.47 4.78
C PRO A 376 14.34 27.52 5.38
N PRO A 377 15.42 27.91 4.66
CA PRO A 377 16.45 28.82 5.16
C PRO A 377 15.93 30.12 5.79
N ALA A 378 16.63 30.59 6.81
CA ALA A 378 16.43 31.90 7.40
C ALA A 378 16.63 33.00 6.34
N LYS A 379 15.79 34.03 6.40
CA LYS A 379 15.89 35.19 5.51
C LYS A 379 17.14 36.00 5.87
N PRO A 380 18.08 36.25 4.93
CA PRO A 380 19.24 37.09 5.21
C PRO A 380 18.83 38.49 5.69
N PRO A 381 19.60 39.10 6.62
CA PRO A 381 19.47 40.51 6.97
C PRO A 381 19.52 41.44 5.75
N LYS A 382 18.87 42.60 5.83
CA LYS A 382 18.89 43.59 4.74
C LYS A 382 20.33 43.99 4.40
N GLY A 383 20.77 43.71 3.18
CA GLY A 383 22.12 43.97 2.68
C GLY A 383 23.01 42.73 2.56
N GLN A 384 22.63 41.60 3.14
CA GLN A 384 23.34 40.32 2.99
C GLN A 384 22.77 39.53 1.80
N THR A 385 23.64 39.09 0.90
CA THR A 385 23.30 38.25 -0.27
C THR A 385 23.60 36.77 -0.05
N GLN A 386 24.43 36.43 0.94
CA GLN A 386 24.80 35.06 1.28
C GLN A 386 23.79 34.42 2.25
N PRO A 387 23.70 33.08 2.31
CA PRO A 387 22.92 32.38 3.34
C PRO A 387 23.28 32.83 4.76
N VAL A 388 22.34 32.66 5.68
CA VAL A 388 22.60 32.82 7.12
C VAL A 388 23.41 31.61 7.59
N VAL A 389 24.54 31.85 8.25
CA VAL A 389 25.40 30.80 8.84
C VAL A 389 25.89 31.32 10.20
N PRO A 390 25.66 30.59 11.31
CA PRO A 390 24.84 29.39 11.43
C PRO A 390 23.33 29.66 11.22
N ASP A 391 22.62 28.68 10.66
CA ASP A 391 21.15 28.61 10.60
C ASP A 391 20.68 27.28 11.22
N GLU A 392 20.61 27.26 12.55
CA GLU A 392 20.18 26.12 13.37
C GLU A 392 18.81 25.56 13.01
N ARG A 393 17.97 26.36 12.34
CA ARG A 393 16.64 25.92 11.91
C ARG A 393 16.75 25.10 10.64
N ASN A 394 17.52 25.54 9.64
CA ASN A 394 17.71 24.81 8.38
C ASN A 394 18.70 23.65 8.49
N ALA A 395 19.61 23.67 9.46
CA ALA A 395 20.58 22.63 9.74
C ALA A 395 19.96 21.30 10.24
N ILE A 396 20.71 20.20 10.13
CA ILE A 396 20.40 18.97 10.87
C ILE A 396 20.63 19.22 12.36
N SER A 397 19.64 18.91 13.20
CA SER A 397 19.75 19.07 14.65
C SER A 397 20.73 18.06 15.25
N TYR A 398 21.61 18.51 16.14
CA TYR A 398 22.55 17.62 16.82
C TYR A 398 21.86 16.96 18.01
N SER A 399 21.32 15.77 17.75
CA SER A 399 20.58 14.95 18.73
C SER A 399 21.06 13.51 18.70
N ARG A 400 21.03 12.88 19.88
CA ARG A 400 21.30 11.46 20.09
C ARG A 400 20.42 10.96 21.23
N GLY A 401 20.09 9.67 21.20
CA GLY A 401 19.27 9.07 22.25
C GLY A 401 19.32 7.55 22.20
N TYR A 402 18.23 6.91 22.66
CA TYR A 402 18.08 5.46 22.56
C TYR A 402 18.00 5.04 21.09
N GLN A 403 19.03 4.32 20.63
CA GLN A 403 19.14 3.76 19.27
C GLN A 403 19.07 4.77 18.10
N TYR A 404 19.53 6.02 18.27
CA TYR A 404 19.71 6.97 17.16
C TYR A 404 20.76 8.05 17.43
N GLN A 405 21.36 8.60 16.36
CA GLN A 405 22.17 9.82 16.35
C GLN A 405 22.20 10.42 14.93
N ASN A 406 21.84 11.69 14.81
CA ASN A 406 21.51 12.32 13.52
C ASN A 406 22.70 12.55 12.56
N VAL A 407 23.94 12.37 13.03
CA VAL A 407 25.18 12.56 12.26
C VAL A 407 26.30 11.66 12.82
N LEU A 408 27.24 11.25 11.96
CA LEU A 408 28.49 10.63 12.40
C LEU A 408 29.39 11.63 13.13
N SER A 409 30.36 11.13 13.89
CA SER A 409 31.39 11.97 14.49
C SER A 409 32.38 12.49 13.44
N GLU A 410 33.12 13.55 13.78
CA GLU A 410 34.15 14.10 12.90
C GLU A 410 35.26 13.08 12.62
N ALA A 411 35.71 12.38 13.66
CA ALA A 411 36.75 11.36 13.57
C ALA A 411 36.36 10.22 12.63
N ASP A 412 35.14 9.67 12.77
CA ASP A 412 34.64 8.62 11.89
C ASP A 412 34.44 9.14 10.46
N SER A 413 33.91 10.35 10.28
CA SER A 413 33.70 10.94 8.95
C SER A 413 35.02 11.14 8.19
N VAL A 414 36.07 11.60 8.86
CA VAL A 414 37.41 11.78 8.27
C VAL A 414 38.09 10.42 8.05
N LYS A 415 38.02 9.48 9.02
CA LYS A 415 38.51 8.09 8.89
C LYS A 415 37.88 7.42 7.66
N LEU A 416 36.58 7.60 7.47
CA LEU A 416 35.81 7.00 6.40
C LEU A 416 36.21 7.51 5.01
N VAL A 417 36.18 8.84 4.82
CA VAL A 417 36.53 9.44 3.52
C VAL A 417 38.00 9.19 3.16
N SER A 418 38.92 9.28 4.14
CA SER A 418 40.35 9.05 3.91
C SER A 418 40.68 7.58 3.59
N LYS A 419 40.02 6.60 4.23
CA LYS A 419 40.24 5.17 3.96
C LYS A 419 39.68 4.70 2.61
N ILE A 420 38.61 5.32 2.14
CA ILE A 420 37.97 4.96 0.86
C ILE A 420 38.73 5.59 -0.32
N GLY A 421 39.19 6.82 -0.16
CA GLY A 421 39.88 7.60 -1.19
C GLY A 421 38.98 8.01 -2.36
N ASN A 422 39.32 9.13 -3.01
CA ASN A 422 38.66 9.60 -4.24
C ASN A 422 37.12 9.77 -4.13
N VAL A 423 36.62 10.08 -2.92
CA VAL A 423 35.19 10.28 -2.67
C VAL A 423 34.78 11.65 -3.19
N VAL A 424 34.01 11.69 -4.27
CA VAL A 424 33.55 12.93 -4.92
C VAL A 424 32.15 13.35 -4.47
N SER A 425 31.34 12.41 -3.98
CA SER A 425 29.98 12.67 -3.51
C SER A 425 29.56 11.65 -2.46
N VAL A 426 28.59 12.03 -1.64
CA VAL A 426 28.03 11.23 -0.55
C VAL A 426 26.50 11.31 -0.60
N TYR A 427 25.82 10.18 -0.35
CA TYR A 427 24.37 10.15 -0.16
C TYR A 427 24.02 9.46 1.17
N SER A 428 23.14 10.09 1.96
CA SER A 428 22.71 9.65 3.31
C SER A 428 21.16 9.61 3.43
N GLY A 429 20.60 9.03 4.50
CA GLY A 429 19.13 8.83 4.67
C GLY A 429 18.50 9.54 5.89
N ASP A 430 18.96 9.22 7.10
CA ASP A 430 18.33 9.44 8.44
C ASP A 430 17.61 10.79 8.74
N ASP A 431 17.91 11.90 8.04
CA ASP A 431 17.27 13.21 8.32
C ASP A 431 15.81 13.32 7.84
N HIS A 432 15.34 12.36 7.03
CA HIS A 432 14.02 12.30 6.36
C HIS A 432 13.68 13.47 5.42
N ASP A 433 14.37 14.61 5.48
CA ASP A 433 14.23 15.78 4.61
C ASP A 433 15.46 15.95 3.71
N TYR A 434 15.36 16.81 2.69
CA TYR A 434 16.48 17.05 1.80
C TYR A 434 17.51 17.98 2.45
N CYS A 435 18.77 17.52 2.54
CA CYS A 435 19.90 18.33 2.97
C CYS A 435 21.03 18.26 1.94
N GLU A 436 21.56 19.40 1.49
CA GLU A 436 22.65 19.48 0.50
C GLU A 436 23.78 20.38 1.02
N ILE A 437 24.96 19.80 1.24
CA ILE A 437 26.15 20.52 1.73
C ILE A 437 27.40 20.12 0.93
N VAL A 438 28.47 20.93 1.04
CA VAL A 438 29.80 20.60 0.56
C VAL A 438 30.73 20.55 1.78
N HIS A 439 31.47 19.45 1.92
CA HIS A 439 32.32 19.22 3.09
C HIS A 439 33.65 20.00 3.03
N SER A 440 34.35 20.01 4.17
CA SER A 440 35.72 20.52 4.29
C SER A 440 36.75 19.67 3.52
N GLU A 441 37.95 20.20 3.35
CA GLU A 441 39.07 19.53 2.66
C GLU A 441 39.42 18.16 3.28
N ALA A 442 39.33 18.04 4.61
CA ALA A 442 39.54 16.79 5.35
C ALA A 442 38.55 15.65 4.96
N LYS A 443 37.45 16.00 4.29
CA LYS A 443 36.45 15.09 3.70
C LYS A 443 36.38 15.28 2.17
N ASN A 444 37.54 15.56 1.55
CA ASN A 444 37.78 15.66 0.11
C ASN A 444 36.89 16.67 -0.64
N HIS A 445 36.38 17.70 0.05
CA HIS A 445 35.33 18.58 -0.48
C HIS A 445 34.12 17.84 -1.06
N ALA A 446 33.83 16.63 -0.57
CA ALA A 446 32.77 15.80 -1.10
C ALA A 446 31.42 16.50 -0.92
N LYS A 447 30.61 16.49 -1.97
CA LYS A 447 29.23 16.98 -1.92
C LYS A 447 28.35 15.92 -1.27
N GLU A 448 27.71 16.23 -0.15
CA GLU A 448 26.73 15.33 0.48
C GLU A 448 25.30 15.77 0.18
N ILE A 449 24.45 14.79 -0.16
CA ILE A 449 23.01 14.95 -0.22
C ILE A 449 22.36 13.92 0.71
N THR A 450 21.76 14.38 1.81
CA THR A 450 20.83 13.56 2.59
C THR A 450 19.51 13.48 1.82
N VAL A 451 19.11 12.26 1.49
CA VAL A 451 17.99 11.93 0.61
C VAL A 451 16.71 11.97 1.41
N LYS A 452 15.74 12.72 0.89
CA LYS A 452 14.41 12.85 1.48
C LYS A 452 13.70 11.49 1.56
N SER A 453 13.04 11.21 2.69
CA SER A 453 12.27 9.99 2.91
C SER A 453 11.21 9.79 1.82
N THR A 454 11.03 8.54 1.41
CA THR A 454 9.96 8.10 0.50
C THR A 454 8.62 7.90 1.22
N SER A 455 8.61 7.87 2.55
CA SER A 455 7.42 7.66 3.39
C SER A 455 6.74 8.99 3.77
N TRP A 456 5.41 9.02 3.68
CA TRP A 456 4.60 10.20 4.05
C TRP A 456 4.32 10.32 5.55
N LEU A 457 4.84 9.40 6.35
CA LEU A 457 4.62 9.35 7.80
C LEU A 457 5.77 9.98 8.61
N MET A 458 6.84 10.43 7.96
CA MET A 458 8.11 10.83 8.58
C MET A 458 8.29 12.34 8.68
N GLY A 459 7.25 13.02 9.16
CA GLY A 459 7.27 14.46 9.47
C GLY A 459 7.30 15.42 8.26
N VAL A 460 7.60 14.93 7.06
CA VAL A 460 7.65 15.70 5.81
C VAL A 460 6.34 15.62 5.03
N ARG A 461 5.92 16.75 4.44
CA ARG A 461 4.62 16.89 3.74
C ARG A 461 4.63 16.31 2.34
N LYS A 462 5.76 16.43 1.63
CA LYS A 462 5.95 15.92 0.27
C LYS A 462 7.16 15.00 0.24
N PRO A 463 7.00 13.69 0.51
CA PRO A 463 8.09 12.70 0.38
C PRO A 463 8.82 12.81 -0.95
N GLY A 464 10.02 12.23 -1.06
CA GLY A 464 10.82 12.35 -2.28
C GLY A 464 11.70 11.14 -2.53
N PHE A 465 12.47 11.23 -3.60
CA PHE A 465 13.60 10.36 -3.89
C PHE A 465 14.65 11.13 -4.68
N MET A 466 15.89 10.67 -4.63
CA MET A 466 17.01 11.33 -5.31
C MET A 466 17.35 10.59 -6.60
N MET A 467 17.36 11.30 -7.71
CA MET A 467 17.74 10.77 -9.02
C MET A 467 19.19 11.15 -9.32
N LEU A 468 19.93 10.22 -9.90
CA LEU A 468 21.32 10.39 -10.30
C LEU A 468 21.49 9.90 -11.74
N SER A 469 21.83 10.83 -12.62
CA SER A 469 22.24 10.55 -13.99
C SER A 469 23.76 10.51 -14.04
N MET A 470 24.33 9.45 -14.61
CA MET A 470 25.78 9.25 -14.61
C MET A 470 26.31 8.96 -16.01
N TRP A 471 27.28 9.75 -16.46
CA TRP A 471 27.95 9.53 -17.73
C TRP A 471 29.46 9.78 -17.60
N ASN A 472 30.22 8.69 -17.46
CA ASN A 472 31.68 8.70 -17.42
C ASN A 472 32.25 7.75 -18.51
N PRO A 473 32.38 8.20 -19.77
CA PRO A 473 32.99 7.39 -20.81
C PRO A 473 34.51 7.26 -20.56
N VAL A 474 35.01 6.02 -20.47
CA VAL A 474 36.42 5.71 -20.20
C VAL A 474 37.05 4.88 -21.32
N GLY A 475 38.37 5.01 -21.49
CA GLY A 475 39.14 4.21 -22.44
C GLY A 475 39.42 2.78 -21.92
N PRO A 476 40.03 1.91 -22.75
CA PRO A 476 40.40 0.54 -22.35
C PRO A 476 41.35 0.47 -21.15
N ASP A 477 42.09 1.56 -20.90
CA ASP A 477 42.99 1.77 -19.78
C ASP A 477 42.32 2.47 -18.58
N GLY A 478 41.00 2.62 -18.58
CA GLY A 478 40.20 3.22 -17.51
C GLY A 478 40.31 4.74 -17.36
N LYS A 479 41.01 5.44 -18.26
CA LYS A 479 41.10 6.91 -18.20
C LYS A 479 39.87 7.57 -18.84
N PRO A 480 39.35 8.70 -18.29
CA PRO A 480 38.23 9.42 -18.89
C PRO A 480 38.52 9.87 -20.33
N LEU A 481 37.58 9.64 -21.24
CA LEU A 481 37.67 10.04 -22.65
C LEU A 481 37.32 11.52 -22.88
N HIS A 482 36.64 12.15 -21.93
CA HIS A 482 36.23 13.54 -21.99
C HIS A 482 36.64 14.29 -20.72
N SER A 483 37.68 15.12 -20.82
CA SER A 483 38.00 16.14 -19.83
C SER A 483 37.51 17.50 -20.33
N THR A 484 36.30 17.89 -19.93
CA THR A 484 35.74 19.21 -20.25
C THR A 484 36.34 20.27 -19.32
N GLN A 485 37.09 21.21 -19.89
CA GLN A 485 37.44 22.45 -19.20
C GLN A 485 36.16 23.27 -18.95
N THR A 486 35.62 23.23 -17.74
CA THR A 486 34.65 24.24 -17.29
C THR A 486 35.39 25.57 -17.11
N GLY A 487 35.04 26.56 -17.93
CA GLY A 487 35.80 27.81 -18.01
C GLY A 487 35.85 28.61 -16.70
N HIS A 488 36.94 29.38 -16.56
CA HIS A 488 37.30 30.29 -15.45
C HIS A 488 38.13 29.71 -14.28
N GLY A 489 39.19 28.99 -14.61
CA GLY A 489 40.35 28.78 -13.73
C GLY A 489 41.54 28.19 -14.50
N PRO A 490 42.81 28.46 -14.13
CA PRO A 490 44.00 27.89 -14.78
C PRO A 490 44.31 26.44 -14.33
N GLY A 491 43.28 25.69 -13.93
CA GLY A 491 43.38 24.28 -13.55
C GLY A 491 42.42 23.44 -14.37
N ALA A 492 42.84 22.25 -14.79
CA ALA A 492 41.97 21.28 -15.44
C ALA A 492 40.99 20.71 -14.41
N ALA A 493 39.82 21.33 -14.28
CA ALA A 493 38.70 20.74 -13.53
C ALA A 493 38.31 19.41 -14.20
N ALA A 494 38.07 18.38 -13.37
CA ALA A 494 37.51 17.13 -13.87
C ALA A 494 36.10 17.41 -14.45
N ALA A 495 35.77 16.73 -15.55
CA ALA A 495 34.43 16.81 -16.13
C ALA A 495 33.39 16.41 -15.09
N MET A 496 32.25 17.11 -15.01
CA MET A 496 31.12 16.62 -14.22
C MET A 496 30.59 15.32 -14.87
N THR A 497 30.82 14.19 -14.21
CA THR A 497 30.39 12.86 -14.66
C THR A 497 29.03 12.44 -14.09
N THR A 498 28.45 13.26 -13.21
CA THR A 498 27.12 13.04 -12.63
C THR A 498 26.28 14.32 -12.60
N GLU A 499 24.98 14.18 -12.81
CA GLU A 499 23.97 15.21 -12.55
C GLU A 499 22.89 14.62 -11.65
N SER A 500 22.40 15.39 -10.66
CA SER A 500 21.49 14.87 -9.65
C SER A 500 20.26 15.75 -9.45
N HIS A 501 19.09 15.13 -9.28
CA HIS A 501 17.79 15.78 -9.26
C HIS A 501 16.87 15.21 -8.16
N LEU A 502 16.31 16.09 -7.32
CA LEU A 502 15.31 15.72 -6.31
C LEU A 502 13.94 15.58 -6.97
N CYS A 503 13.36 14.38 -6.94
CA CYS A 503 11.97 14.18 -7.33
C CYS A 503 11.06 14.21 -6.11
N LEU A 504 9.92 14.92 -6.19
CA LEU A 504 8.93 15.00 -5.11
C LEU A 504 7.71 14.13 -5.44
N LEU A 505 7.25 13.39 -4.43
CA LEU A 505 6.08 12.53 -4.45
C LEU A 505 4.83 13.29 -3.96
N PRO A 506 3.61 12.73 -4.14
CA PRO A 506 2.37 13.37 -3.74
C PRO A 506 2.25 13.69 -2.25
N ASP A 507 1.64 14.84 -1.93
CA ASP A 507 1.17 15.16 -0.59
C ASP A 507 -0.06 14.29 -0.22
N GLN A 508 0.19 13.15 0.45
CA GLN A 508 -0.84 12.21 0.86
C GLN A 508 -1.84 12.82 1.85
N ILE A 509 -1.36 13.61 2.82
CA ILE A 509 -2.22 14.26 3.81
C ILE A 509 -3.13 15.30 3.11
N GLY A 510 -2.63 15.96 2.05
CA GLY A 510 -3.38 16.91 1.24
C GLY A 510 -4.41 16.25 0.33
N ILE A 511 -4.19 15.00 -0.09
CA ILE A 511 -5.22 14.18 -0.76
C ILE A 511 -6.32 13.86 0.26
N LEU A 512 -5.96 13.38 1.46
CA LEU A 512 -6.92 13.06 2.52
C LEU A 512 -7.73 14.28 2.99
N ILE A 513 -7.12 15.45 3.17
CA ILE A 513 -7.83 16.70 3.52
C ILE A 513 -8.84 17.08 2.43
N ARG A 514 -8.50 16.93 1.14
CA ARG A 514 -9.43 17.17 0.03
C ARG A 514 -10.60 16.20 0.05
N TYR A 515 -10.36 14.92 0.35
CA TYR A 515 -11.45 13.94 0.53
C TYR A 515 -12.37 14.34 1.69
N VAL A 516 -11.84 14.67 2.87
CA VAL A 516 -12.64 15.10 4.03
C VAL A 516 -13.45 16.37 3.71
N GLY A 517 -12.83 17.38 3.09
CA GLY A 517 -13.53 18.58 2.63
C GLY A 517 -14.65 18.28 1.64
N PHE A 518 -14.42 17.34 0.71
CA PHE A 518 -15.45 16.95 -0.26
C PHE A 518 -16.56 16.08 0.35
N ILE A 519 -16.31 15.31 1.43
CA ILE A 519 -17.35 14.66 2.24
C ILE A 519 -18.27 15.71 2.86
N VAL A 520 -17.72 16.72 3.51
CA VAL A 520 -18.50 17.80 4.14
C VAL A 520 -19.34 18.55 3.10
N MET A 521 -18.74 18.92 1.96
CA MET A 521 -19.45 19.54 0.83
C MET A 521 -20.58 18.65 0.27
N THR A 522 -20.33 17.34 0.12
CA THR A 522 -21.31 16.36 -0.36
C THR A 522 -22.50 16.27 0.60
N LEU A 523 -22.24 16.14 1.90
CA LEU A 523 -23.29 16.06 2.92
C LEU A 523 -24.11 17.35 2.97
N ALA A 524 -23.47 18.51 2.96
CA ALA A 524 -24.17 19.80 2.93
C ALA A 524 -25.08 19.94 1.69
N ALA A 525 -24.57 19.61 0.49
CA ALA A 525 -25.35 19.67 -0.74
C ALA A 525 -26.56 18.71 -0.73
N LEU A 526 -26.41 17.50 -0.19
CA LEU A 526 -27.49 16.52 -0.07
C LEU A 526 -28.54 16.91 0.99
N ILE A 527 -28.11 17.42 2.14
CA ILE A 527 -29.00 17.91 3.20
C ILE A 527 -29.81 19.12 2.71
N THR A 528 -29.14 20.11 2.10
CA THR A 528 -29.82 21.29 1.51
C THR A 528 -30.82 20.87 0.43
N ARG A 529 -30.45 19.97 -0.49
CA ARG A 529 -31.40 19.45 -1.48
C ARG A 529 -32.59 18.75 -0.82
N ALA A 530 -32.36 17.95 0.22
CA ALA A 530 -33.45 17.25 0.92
C ALA A 530 -34.42 18.21 1.62
N ILE A 531 -33.92 19.26 2.27
CA ILE A 531 -34.73 20.33 2.89
C ILE A 531 -35.52 21.11 1.83
N LEU A 532 -34.90 21.43 0.69
CA LEU A 532 -35.55 22.13 -0.41
C LEU A 532 -36.56 21.27 -1.19
N THR A 533 -36.51 19.94 -1.08
CA THR A 533 -37.40 19.03 -1.81
C THR A 533 -38.89 19.26 -1.50
N PRO A 534 -39.35 19.28 -0.23
CA PRO A 534 -40.74 19.63 0.11
C PRO A 534 -41.07 21.13 -0.05
N ILE A 535 -40.08 22.03 -0.03
CA ILE A 535 -40.31 23.49 -0.14
C ILE A 535 -40.53 23.90 -1.60
N LEU A 536 -39.71 23.39 -2.52
CA LEU A 536 -39.72 23.74 -3.94
C LEU A 536 -40.40 22.69 -4.83
N ASN A 537 -41.09 21.70 -4.23
CA ASN A 537 -41.74 20.58 -4.92
C ASN A 537 -40.83 19.84 -5.92
N LEU A 538 -39.54 19.66 -5.55
CA LEU A 538 -38.58 18.97 -6.40
C LEU A 538 -38.94 17.48 -6.51
N THR A 539 -38.62 16.85 -7.64
CA THR A 539 -38.80 15.40 -7.79
C THR A 539 -37.94 14.64 -6.75
N PRO A 540 -38.53 13.82 -5.85
CA PRO A 540 -37.77 13.07 -4.87
C PRO A 540 -36.83 12.06 -5.54
N PHE A 541 -35.66 11.88 -4.93
CA PHE A 541 -34.69 10.83 -5.27
C PHE A 541 -35.03 9.54 -4.51
N SER A 542 -35.54 9.67 -3.29
CA SER A 542 -36.08 8.53 -2.54
C SER A 542 -37.20 7.86 -3.35
N PRO A 543 -37.23 6.51 -3.43
CA PRO A 543 -38.34 5.82 -4.06
C PRO A 543 -39.63 6.22 -3.34
N SER A 544 -40.62 6.70 -4.10
CA SER A 544 -41.95 6.94 -3.56
C SER A 544 -42.46 5.64 -2.97
N ALA A 545 -42.59 5.58 -1.64
CA ALA A 545 -43.54 4.66 -1.02
C ALA A 545 -44.88 4.94 -1.72
N SER A 546 -45.40 3.93 -2.40
CA SER A 546 -46.42 4.07 -3.44
C SER A 546 -47.60 4.90 -2.97
N SER A 547 -47.68 6.16 -3.44
CA SER A 547 -48.96 6.82 -3.63
C SER A 547 -49.66 6.06 -4.74
N SER A 548 -50.45 5.06 -4.37
CA SER A 548 -51.43 4.45 -5.26
C SER A 548 -52.47 5.51 -5.58
N THR A 549 -52.21 6.31 -6.62
CA THR A 549 -53.27 6.97 -7.38
C THR A 549 -54.24 5.88 -7.83
N SER A 550 -55.50 6.06 -7.48
CA SER A 550 -56.50 5.00 -7.28
C SER A 550 -57.14 4.47 -8.57
N ASP A 551 -56.36 4.31 -9.65
CA ASP A 551 -56.87 3.99 -10.99
C ASP A 551 -56.32 2.69 -11.62
N ASP A 552 -55.32 2.02 -11.02
CA ASP A 552 -54.79 0.73 -11.52
C ASP A 552 -55.29 -0.46 -10.68
N ILE A 553 -56.49 -0.96 -11.00
CA ILE A 553 -57.07 -2.16 -10.36
C ILE A 553 -56.29 -3.41 -10.81
N SER A 554 -55.37 -3.87 -9.96
CA SER A 554 -54.65 -5.13 -10.15
C SER A 554 -55.52 -6.33 -9.79
N LEU A 555 -56.27 -6.86 -10.77
CA LEU A 555 -57.03 -8.10 -10.63
C LEU A 555 -56.08 -9.31 -10.52
N LEU A 556 -55.97 -9.89 -9.31
CA LEU A 556 -55.45 -11.23 -9.08
C LEU A 556 -56.62 -12.20 -8.80
N PRO A 557 -56.63 -13.40 -9.40
CA PRO A 557 -57.77 -14.32 -9.27
C PRO A 557 -57.76 -15.01 -7.89
N THR A 558 -58.83 -14.82 -7.12
CA THR A 558 -59.10 -15.60 -5.91
C THR A 558 -59.82 -16.89 -6.25
N THR A 559 -59.29 -18.02 -5.78
CA THR A 559 -59.89 -19.34 -5.96
C THR A 559 -61.09 -19.52 -5.03
N GLN A 560 -62.30 -19.30 -5.54
CA GLN A 560 -63.53 -19.61 -4.80
C GLN A 560 -63.66 -21.12 -4.58
N LYS A 561 -63.70 -21.54 -3.31
CA LYS A 561 -64.19 -22.86 -2.90
C LYS A 561 -65.72 -22.79 -2.80
N ARG A 562 -66.41 -23.71 -3.47
CA ARG A 562 -67.87 -23.71 -3.67
C ARG A 562 -68.62 -24.46 -2.55
N GLU A 563 -69.95 -24.29 -2.55
CA GLU A 563 -71.00 -24.99 -1.78
C GLU A 563 -71.40 -24.39 -0.41
N PRO A 564 -72.71 -24.41 -0.02
CA PRO A 564 -73.89 -24.27 -0.88
C PRO A 564 -74.99 -23.32 -0.34
N ASN A 565 -75.94 -23.02 -1.24
CA ASN A 565 -77.18 -22.23 -1.12
C ASN A 565 -77.84 -22.06 0.26
N SER A 566 -78.29 -20.83 0.54
CA SER A 566 -79.58 -20.57 1.19
C SER A 566 -80.40 -19.57 0.37
N HIS A 567 -81.64 -19.92 0.03
CA HIS A 567 -82.52 -19.07 -0.79
C HIS A 567 -83.26 -18.03 0.06
N ARG A 568 -83.31 -16.78 -0.41
CA ARG A 568 -84.51 -15.94 -0.30
C ARG A 568 -84.51 -14.87 -1.41
N PRO A 569 -85.68 -14.53 -2.00
CA PRO A 569 -85.73 -13.76 -3.24
C PRO A 569 -85.70 -12.25 -3.00
N SER A 570 -85.01 -11.53 -3.87
CA SER A 570 -85.18 -10.08 -4.05
C SER A 570 -86.21 -9.82 -5.15
N ASN A 571 -87.21 -8.99 -4.84
CA ASN A 571 -88.15 -8.48 -5.84
C ASN A 571 -87.40 -7.56 -6.82
N SER A 572 -87.65 -7.73 -8.11
CA SER A 572 -87.27 -6.78 -9.17
C SER A 572 -88.46 -5.89 -9.53
N PRO A 573 -88.21 -4.65 -9.95
CA PRO A 573 -88.61 -4.23 -11.30
C PRO A 573 -87.38 -3.72 -12.08
N THR A 574 -87.00 -4.26 -13.24
CA THR A 574 -87.60 -4.09 -14.59
C THR A 574 -87.60 -2.67 -15.17
N SER A 575 -86.50 -2.30 -15.83
CA SER A 575 -86.44 -1.69 -17.17
C SER A 575 -84.98 -1.74 -17.66
N SER A 576 -84.59 -2.45 -18.72
CA SER A 576 -84.76 -2.13 -20.17
C SER A 576 -84.43 -0.65 -20.49
N THR A 577 -83.61 -0.34 -21.51
CA THR A 577 -83.69 -0.91 -22.87
C THR A 577 -82.39 -0.74 -23.69
N SER A 578 -82.22 -1.63 -24.67
CA SER A 578 -81.57 -1.45 -26.00
C SER A 578 -80.11 -0.98 -26.11
N SER A 579 -79.30 -1.94 -26.55
CA SER A 579 -78.12 -1.79 -27.39
C SER A 579 -78.43 -1.36 -28.84
N THR A 580 -77.41 -0.84 -29.52
CA THR A 580 -77.16 -0.94 -30.98
C THR A 580 -75.64 -1.14 -31.13
N SER A 581 -75.05 -2.19 -31.71
CA SER A 581 -75.19 -2.81 -33.05
C SER A 581 -74.93 -1.84 -34.21
N SER A 582 -74.10 -2.11 -35.24
CA SER A 582 -73.11 -3.19 -35.49
C SER A 582 -72.46 -2.99 -36.88
N ASN A 583 -71.21 -3.43 -37.08
CA ASN A 583 -70.62 -3.86 -38.38
C ASN A 583 -70.41 -2.81 -39.50
N PRO A 584 -69.73 -3.16 -40.64
CA PRO A 584 -68.72 -4.22 -40.89
C PRO A 584 -67.46 -3.76 -41.70
N THR A 585 -66.45 -4.63 -41.83
CA THR A 585 -65.75 -5.06 -43.10
C THR A 585 -64.52 -5.91 -42.74
N LEU A 586 -64.51 -7.24 -42.90
CA LEU A 586 -64.28 -8.04 -44.12
C LEU A 586 -62.83 -8.07 -44.66
N ALA A 587 -62.06 -9.10 -44.27
CA ALA A 587 -61.15 -9.86 -45.15
C ALA A 587 -60.68 -11.16 -44.47
N PRO A 588 -60.95 -12.37 -45.02
CA PRO A 588 -60.47 -13.65 -44.47
C PRO A 588 -59.38 -14.32 -45.34
N ARG A 589 -58.60 -15.23 -44.72
CA ARG A 589 -57.72 -16.32 -45.24
C ARG A 589 -56.41 -16.36 -44.42
N SER A 590 -55.80 -17.51 -44.10
CA SER A 590 -56.20 -18.90 -44.34
C SER A 590 -55.45 -19.86 -43.39
N THR A 591 -56.06 -21.03 -43.14
CA THR A 591 -55.51 -22.16 -42.38
C THR A 591 -54.49 -22.99 -43.17
N THR A 592 -53.46 -23.53 -42.50
CA THR A 592 -52.98 -24.94 -42.53
C THR A 592 -51.71 -25.02 -41.67
N ALA A 593 -51.69 -25.67 -40.51
CA ALA A 593 -51.74 -27.13 -40.28
C ALA A 593 -50.46 -27.89 -40.68
N ARG A 594 -49.66 -28.28 -39.69
CA ARG A 594 -48.94 -29.56 -39.66
C ARG A 594 -48.91 -30.09 -38.22
N THR A 595 -49.43 -31.30 -38.05
CA THR A 595 -49.41 -32.10 -36.83
C THR A 595 -48.61 -33.38 -37.08
N ARG A 596 -48.37 -34.13 -35.99
CA ARG A 596 -47.79 -35.49 -35.93
C ARG A 596 -46.26 -35.63 -36.06
N SER A 597 -45.59 -36.64 -35.47
CA SER A 597 -45.64 -37.30 -34.14
C SER A 597 -44.99 -38.69 -34.19
N VAL A 598 -44.48 -39.16 -33.04
CA VAL A 598 -44.15 -40.56 -32.66
C VAL A 598 -42.72 -41.07 -32.95
N SER A 599 -42.22 -41.79 -31.93
CA SER A 599 -40.91 -42.41 -31.59
C SER A 599 -40.69 -43.78 -32.31
N PRO A 600 -39.88 -44.79 -31.85
CA PRO A 600 -38.97 -44.91 -30.68
C PRO A 600 -37.63 -45.74 -30.83
N ALA A 601 -36.88 -45.81 -29.70
CA ALA A 601 -36.13 -46.95 -29.13
C ALA A 601 -34.84 -47.56 -29.78
N ASN A 602 -33.77 -47.62 -28.96
CA ASN A 602 -32.90 -48.78 -28.60
C ASN A 602 -31.62 -48.26 -27.88
N GLY A 603 -31.01 -48.89 -26.87
CA GLY A 603 -31.39 -50.10 -26.11
C GLY A 603 -30.19 -50.98 -25.68
N TYR A 604 -29.51 -50.64 -24.56
CA TYR A 604 -28.60 -51.45 -23.70
C TYR A 604 -28.33 -50.62 -22.40
N GLY A 605 -27.83 -51.11 -21.25
CA GLY A 605 -27.41 -52.44 -20.76
C GLY A 605 -27.06 -52.37 -19.24
N LEU A 606 -26.73 -53.50 -18.58
CA LEU A 606 -26.42 -53.65 -17.12
C LEU A 606 -25.39 -54.79 -16.90
N PRO A 607 -24.74 -55.06 -15.71
CA PRO A 607 -25.30 -54.97 -14.33
C PRO A 607 -24.39 -54.71 -13.07
N ALA A 608 -25.06 -54.50 -11.92
CA ALA A 608 -24.76 -54.86 -10.49
C ALA A 608 -23.42 -54.43 -9.79
N SER A 609 -23.32 -54.22 -8.46
CA SER A 609 -24.07 -54.82 -7.32
C SER A 609 -23.97 -54.09 -5.94
N GLN A 610 -25.03 -54.17 -5.10
CA GLN A 610 -25.05 -54.18 -3.59
C GLN A 610 -24.67 -52.88 -2.79
N VAL A 611 -25.16 -52.59 -1.54
CA VAL A 611 -26.20 -53.18 -0.66
C VAL A 611 -26.85 -52.18 0.34
N ARG A 612 -28.13 -52.44 0.63
CA ARG A 612 -29.08 -52.05 1.72
C ARG A 612 -28.60 -51.27 2.97
N PHE A 613 -29.52 -50.44 3.49
CA PHE A 613 -29.81 -50.30 4.93
C PHE A 613 -31.33 -50.33 5.21
N ALA A 614 -31.73 -50.63 6.45
CA ALA A 614 -33.08 -51.07 6.82
C ALA A 614 -33.80 -50.13 7.81
N THR A 615 -35.14 -50.17 7.78
CA THR A 615 -36.07 -49.86 8.90
C THR A 615 -36.45 -51.19 9.59
N PRO A 616 -37.25 -51.28 10.70
CA PRO A 616 -38.10 -50.29 11.41
C PRO A 616 -37.88 -50.39 12.96
N PRO A 617 -38.84 -50.19 13.92
CA PRO A 617 -40.20 -49.61 13.87
C PRO A 617 -40.56 -48.56 14.96
N LEU A 618 -41.81 -48.09 14.88
CA LEU A 618 -42.53 -47.24 15.86
C LEU A 618 -43.03 -48.02 17.09
N ILE A 619 -43.29 -47.32 18.20
CA ILE A 619 -44.29 -47.70 19.22
C ILE A 619 -45.16 -46.48 19.60
N ASN A 620 -46.45 -46.76 19.86
CA ASN A 620 -47.52 -45.81 20.23
C ASN A 620 -47.75 -45.74 21.75
N GLN A 621 -48.70 -44.87 22.14
CA GLN A 621 -49.36 -44.67 23.45
C GLN A 621 -48.82 -43.45 24.23
N ALA A 622 -49.60 -42.41 24.59
CA ALA A 622 -50.97 -42.25 25.11
C ALA A 622 -51.05 -42.28 26.65
N GLY A 623 -51.45 -41.15 27.24
CA GLY A 623 -52.14 -41.11 28.53
C GLY A 623 -51.46 -40.37 29.69
N TYR A 624 -52.33 -39.67 30.44
CA TYR A 624 -52.33 -39.45 31.89
C TYR A 624 -51.66 -38.22 32.54
N TYR A 625 -52.47 -37.53 33.35
CA TYR A 625 -52.16 -36.50 34.35
C TYR A 625 -51.82 -37.17 35.71
N PRO A 626 -51.01 -36.54 36.59
CA PRO A 626 -51.57 -35.74 37.69
C PRO A 626 -50.77 -34.42 37.92
N SER A 627 -51.27 -33.31 38.48
CA SER A 627 -51.74 -33.08 39.87
C SER A 627 -50.69 -33.55 40.92
N THR A 628 -50.24 -32.81 41.94
CA THR A 628 -50.80 -31.71 42.76
C THR A 628 -49.68 -30.93 43.49
N ASN A 629 -50.06 -29.87 44.24
CA ASN A 629 -49.30 -29.13 45.29
C ASN A 629 -48.32 -28.04 44.80
N GLY A 630 -48.27 -26.86 45.42
CA GLY A 630 -49.10 -26.32 46.50
C GLY A 630 -48.59 -24.97 47.06
N ASN A 631 -49.43 -24.28 47.85
CA ASN A 631 -49.24 -22.96 48.49
C ASN A 631 -49.17 -21.73 47.55
N GLY A 632 -49.80 -20.58 47.86
CA GLY A 632 -50.74 -20.26 48.95
C GLY A 632 -50.96 -18.74 49.12
N TYR A 633 -52.08 -18.36 49.77
CA TYR A 633 -52.52 -16.98 50.16
C TYR A 633 -53.07 -16.09 49.01
N ARG A 634 -54.37 -15.73 48.93
CA ARG A 634 -55.27 -14.89 49.80
C ARG A 634 -54.99 -13.37 49.64
N ASN A 635 -55.94 -12.44 49.42
CA ASN A 635 -57.43 -12.44 49.33
C ASN A 635 -57.87 -11.58 48.10
N GLY A 636 -59.08 -11.71 47.51
CA GLY A 636 -60.36 -11.06 47.93
C GLY A 636 -60.35 -9.55 47.62
N TRP A 637 -61.27 -8.95 46.85
CA TRP A 637 -62.75 -8.91 46.97
C TRP A 637 -63.48 -8.87 45.60
N ALA A 638 -64.82 -8.99 45.61
CA ALA A 638 -65.68 -9.24 44.43
C ALA A 638 -66.63 -8.08 44.04
N LYS A 639 -67.47 -8.34 43.03
CA LYS A 639 -68.55 -7.53 42.38
C LYS A 639 -68.17 -6.90 41.02
N ASP A 640 -69.01 -6.91 39.98
CA ASP A 640 -70.28 -7.61 39.72
C ASP A 640 -70.41 -7.90 38.20
N GLU A 641 -71.45 -8.63 37.79
CA GLU A 641 -71.71 -9.11 36.42
C GLU A 641 -71.99 -7.98 35.40
N GLU A 642 -71.57 -8.13 34.14
CA GLU A 642 -72.52 -8.07 33.00
C GLU A 642 -71.97 -8.80 31.76
N TYR A 643 -72.80 -9.66 31.16
CA TYR A 643 -72.47 -10.47 29.99
C TYR A 643 -73.04 -9.81 28.72
N ASN A 644 -72.19 -9.29 27.84
CA ASN A 644 -72.64 -8.86 26.51
C ASN A 644 -71.67 -9.27 25.40
N GLY A 645 -72.00 -10.38 24.72
CA GLY A 645 -71.18 -10.96 23.67
C GLY A 645 -71.26 -10.19 22.35
N SER A 646 -70.22 -9.44 22.00
CA SER A 646 -70.05 -8.88 20.66
C SER A 646 -69.04 -9.72 19.86
N LYS A 647 -69.48 -10.20 18.69
CA LYS A 647 -68.67 -11.03 17.78
C LYS A 647 -67.58 -10.16 17.14
N SER A 648 -66.31 -10.39 17.49
CA SER A 648 -65.18 -9.74 16.84
C SER A 648 -64.95 -10.29 15.43
N ALA A 649 -65.64 -9.70 14.45
CA ALA A 649 -65.27 -9.86 13.05
C ALA A 649 -63.85 -9.28 12.88
N PHE A 650 -62.86 -10.14 12.66
CA PHE A 650 -61.46 -9.74 12.47
C PHE A 650 -61.27 -9.13 11.07
N GLN A 651 -61.85 -7.95 10.88
CA GLN A 651 -61.72 -7.18 9.65
C GLN A 651 -60.30 -6.62 9.61
N SER A 652 -59.44 -7.26 8.81
CA SER A 652 -58.06 -6.81 8.59
C SER A 652 -58.06 -5.49 7.81
N SER A 653 -58.33 -4.39 8.50
CA SER A 653 -58.22 -3.06 7.95
C SER A 653 -56.79 -2.86 7.50
N ALA A 654 -56.60 -2.74 6.18
CA ALA A 654 -55.32 -2.39 5.60
C ALA A 654 -54.93 -1.04 6.20
N LYS A 655 -53.88 -1.01 7.02
CA LYS A 655 -53.37 0.24 7.58
C LYS A 655 -52.85 1.08 6.42
N ASP A 656 -53.68 2.02 5.97
CA ASP A 656 -53.26 3.12 5.12
C ASP A 656 -52.02 3.75 5.76
N LYS A 657 -50.90 3.63 5.04
CA LYS A 657 -49.62 4.16 5.51
C LYS A 657 -49.77 5.66 5.49
N LYS A 658 -49.96 6.26 6.67
CA LYS A 658 -50.09 7.71 6.86
C LYS A 658 -49.06 8.43 5.98
N PRO A 659 -49.45 9.49 5.24
CA PRO A 659 -48.50 10.24 4.43
C PRO A 659 -47.37 10.72 5.34
N LEU A 660 -46.13 10.57 4.85
CA LEU A 660 -44.95 10.99 5.61
C LEU A 660 -45.05 12.48 5.90
N THR A 661 -44.76 12.85 7.15
CA THR A 661 -44.59 14.26 7.53
C THR A 661 -43.49 14.89 6.66
N PRO A 662 -43.48 16.21 6.44
CA PRO A 662 -42.42 16.87 5.67
C PRO A 662 -41.02 16.50 6.19
N LEU A 663 -40.84 16.43 7.52
CA LEU A 663 -39.62 15.94 8.16
C LEU A 663 -39.29 14.48 7.81
N GLY A 664 -40.28 13.59 7.76
CA GLY A 664 -40.09 12.20 7.33
C GLY A 664 -39.71 12.06 5.84
N VAL A 665 -40.19 12.96 4.99
CA VAL A 665 -39.75 13.06 3.59
C VAL A 665 -38.30 13.52 3.50
N VAL A 666 -37.94 14.60 4.23
CA VAL A 666 -36.55 15.11 4.31
C VAL A 666 -35.60 14.02 4.79
N TRP A 667 -35.91 13.34 5.90
CA TRP A 667 -35.05 12.28 6.45
C TRP A 667 -34.84 11.12 5.46
N ARG A 668 -35.92 10.65 4.82
CA ARG A 668 -35.83 9.58 3.80
C ARG A 668 -35.01 10.03 2.59
N GLU A 669 -35.15 11.28 2.17
CA GLU A 669 -34.41 11.86 1.06
C GLU A 669 -32.91 12.01 1.38
N ILE A 670 -32.55 12.45 2.59
CA ILE A 670 -31.17 12.47 3.10
C ILE A 670 -30.62 11.04 3.09
N TRP A 671 -31.26 10.11 3.78
CA TRP A 671 -30.77 8.73 3.94
C TRP A 671 -30.55 8.04 2.59
N THR A 672 -31.54 8.10 1.68
CA THR A 672 -31.42 7.45 0.37
C THR A 672 -30.38 8.10 -0.54
N SER A 673 -30.23 9.43 -0.49
CA SER A 673 -29.23 10.14 -1.28
C SER A 673 -27.82 9.92 -0.75
N VAL A 674 -27.62 10.06 0.57
CA VAL A 674 -26.32 9.86 1.24
C VAL A 674 -25.89 8.40 1.07
N TRP A 675 -26.77 7.43 1.33
CA TRP A 675 -26.46 6.02 1.11
C TRP A 675 -26.05 5.74 -0.34
N ARG A 676 -26.80 6.27 -1.33
CA ARG A 676 -26.49 6.10 -2.76
C ARG A 676 -25.09 6.58 -3.12
N VAL A 677 -24.66 7.74 -2.61
CA VAL A 677 -23.30 8.22 -2.84
C VAL A 677 -22.32 7.32 -2.08
N ALA A 678 -22.53 7.13 -0.77
CA ALA A 678 -21.60 6.43 0.11
C ALA A 678 -21.25 5.01 -0.37
N TRP A 679 -22.24 4.17 -0.72
CA TRP A 679 -21.92 2.78 -1.11
C TRP A 679 -21.20 2.68 -2.45
N ILE A 680 -21.51 3.56 -3.42
CA ILE A 680 -20.82 3.57 -4.72
C ILE A 680 -19.39 4.08 -4.54
N VAL A 681 -19.22 5.19 -3.82
CA VAL A 681 -17.91 5.81 -3.58
C VAL A 681 -17.01 4.88 -2.76
N ALA A 682 -17.53 4.25 -1.70
CA ALA A 682 -16.81 3.23 -0.95
C ALA A 682 -16.47 2.00 -1.81
N GLY A 683 -17.38 1.54 -2.67
CA GLY A 683 -17.12 0.43 -3.59
C GLY A 683 -16.00 0.73 -4.59
N VAL A 684 -16.00 1.91 -5.21
CA VAL A 684 -14.94 2.37 -6.12
C VAL A 684 -13.62 2.58 -5.36
N TYR A 685 -13.67 3.15 -4.15
CA TYR A 685 -12.50 3.34 -3.31
C TYR A 685 -11.84 2.01 -2.94
N LEU A 686 -12.61 1.04 -2.42
CA LEU A 686 -12.11 -0.28 -2.07
C LEU A 686 -11.55 -1.02 -3.31
N TRP A 687 -12.16 -0.85 -4.48
CA TRP A 687 -11.62 -1.40 -5.73
C TRP A 687 -10.28 -0.75 -6.14
N LEU A 688 -10.13 0.57 -5.97
CA LEU A 688 -8.87 1.31 -6.16
C LEU A 688 -7.79 0.99 -5.10
N VAL A 689 -8.17 0.47 -3.93
CA VAL A 689 -7.25 0.06 -2.86
C VAL A 689 -6.82 -1.40 -3.01
N TYR A 690 -7.74 -2.32 -3.30
CA TYR A 690 -7.48 -3.77 -3.20
C TYR A 690 -7.32 -4.50 -4.53
N TYR A 691 -8.01 -4.09 -5.59
CA TYR A 691 -8.19 -4.93 -6.79
C TYR A 691 -7.52 -4.42 -8.04
N PHE A 692 -7.34 -3.11 -8.20
CA PHE A 692 -6.70 -2.61 -9.39
C PHE A 692 -5.19 -2.88 -9.33
N PRO A 693 -4.63 -3.74 -10.23
CA PRO A 693 -3.20 -3.95 -10.28
C PRO A 693 -2.56 -2.60 -10.52
N THR A 694 -1.81 -2.17 -9.51
CA THR A 694 -1.15 -0.88 -9.46
C THR A 694 -0.24 -0.73 -10.65
#